data_AF-A0A2V3DSN4-F1
#
_entry.id   AF-A0A2V3DSN4-F1
#
_cell.length_a   1.000
_cell.length_b   1.000
_cell.length_c   1.000
_cell.angle_alpha   90.00
_cell.angle_beta   90.00
_cell.angle_gamma   90.00
#
_symmetry.space_group_name_H-M   'P 1'
#
loop_
_entity.id
_entity.type
_entity.pdbx_description
1 polymer ?
#
loop_
_entity_poly.entity_id
_entity_poly.type
_entity_poly.pdbx_seq_one_letter_code
_entity_poly.pdbx_strand_id
1 'polypeptide(L)'
;MVAPNDFPGSAEIAAMPRRFTHVRDESGQGRYWHAVMAGADTSGRPGNVFSHVLVDRNPENASPGIRPIQWWNSPELLRPYGAEQVNGAKLPVFSAGAFAPGLGASSVLDFLFAQNVWRAGVLAVLLDAVSGAMRGGPGVVLVADSTNNAALWTAAVSFLCSPHFARQLNFSLFERAASLETVFARGVHLACVPREDAPLLGELSGIVILDEAETPNMGDVGGHPHTTAAGSTISATYWGTLAQDAVASRETTQEVMAELDHVSARLGETGADPSWPLALTAVRQPHIFADAAAEAVVVLTMSSPPSLRNDGELLAQTLAAISASGSVHAQDAWNELFRGETSELVRETLVQTYLERALNDVDWLELPGSVPLPEDYRVEVNTASLKALARSTILGLRTRLAEQSSRQSVLTAPGVLDFVASCQLIDLSARADAELADATEEIIERVIGAVIDFDDEAQALAEMNGPLRSGDVARRFLDGVARTGRFEQSLPGNRMPAVFRDWLFPGVPQAVVPQELSRNGMKLDPMIVEVALWRCVNGQGAVDKARVVAAVGLMETFSGTQEPELLPQLLFNQATAWNGEELWLVEKRCPKELPGELFYTVLLEEPWSQGLAELCKLVSMRGVQDITPLEAELANLRRASEDQAPGGTGLAHSWAQGSPDVVYEKAVMFVRTLDNTLTGLGRMLGPGSVSALLVVATVIVLGSDKPFGPWPHALKQQLSSLGRMADPGIANALGRCVETSCLSIADAEHLGRIALYIQPGFPVGAGLEERYLGGIRVPLNGSYVPVLEVPLRKVLATMPLYDLDGAAAATLEVIREGLPETESDRQREKAFQKREKMFSVWWHQLCTESGRMAAEQDRPAFRESIKSIKSALWKDR
;
A
#
# COMPACT_ATOMS: atom_id res chain seq x y z
N MET A 1 -57.48 -74.41 -11.75
CA MET A 1 -57.01 -73.06 -12.13
C MET A 1 -56.60 -72.37 -10.86
N VAL A 2 -55.28 -72.27 -10.62
CA VAL A 2 -54.69 -71.52 -9.50
C VAL A 2 -54.68 -70.06 -9.94
N ALA A 3 -55.17 -69.15 -9.10
CA ALA A 3 -55.12 -67.71 -9.37
C ALA A 3 -53.67 -67.26 -9.56
N PRO A 4 -53.38 -66.30 -10.47
CA PRO A 4 -52.03 -65.74 -10.59
C PRO A 4 -51.62 -65.14 -9.25
N ASN A 5 -50.39 -65.43 -8.84
CA ASN A 5 -49.82 -64.88 -7.63
C ASN A 5 -49.42 -63.42 -7.93
N ASP A 6 -50.28 -62.45 -7.59
CA ASP A 6 -50.08 -61.01 -7.84
C ASP A 6 -48.95 -60.35 -6.99
N PHE A 7 -48.12 -61.16 -6.33
CA PHE A 7 -47.00 -60.68 -5.51
C PHE A 7 -45.66 -60.91 -6.21
N PRO A 8 -44.81 -59.87 -6.36
CA PRO A 8 -43.50 -60.03 -6.96
C PRO A 8 -42.63 -60.99 -6.14
N GLY A 9 -41.89 -61.85 -6.84
CA GLY A 9 -40.97 -62.80 -6.22
C GLY A 9 -39.76 -62.11 -5.59
N SER A 10 -39.02 -62.83 -4.74
CA SER A 10 -37.84 -62.27 -4.06
C SER A 10 -36.76 -61.76 -5.03
N ALA A 11 -36.61 -62.41 -6.20
CA ALA A 11 -35.69 -61.96 -7.25
C ALA A 11 -36.16 -60.66 -7.92
N GLU A 12 -37.47 -60.51 -8.14
CA GLU A 12 -38.06 -59.31 -8.72
C GLU A 12 -37.95 -58.13 -7.74
N ILE A 13 -38.23 -58.36 -6.45
CA ILE A 13 -38.03 -57.36 -5.39
C ILE A 13 -36.56 -56.95 -5.30
N ALA A 14 -35.63 -57.90 -5.37
CA ALA A 14 -34.20 -57.60 -5.32
C ALA A 14 -33.70 -56.80 -6.53
N ALA A 15 -34.34 -56.95 -7.69
CA ALA A 15 -34.02 -56.25 -8.93
C ALA A 15 -34.71 -54.87 -9.05
N MET A 16 -35.62 -54.52 -8.14
CA MET A 16 -36.30 -53.21 -8.19
C MET A 16 -35.30 -52.05 -8.09
N PRO A 17 -35.56 -50.94 -8.80
CA PRO A 17 -34.72 -49.75 -8.70
C PRO A 17 -34.60 -49.25 -7.26
N ARG A 18 -33.37 -48.89 -6.89
CA ARG A 18 -33.06 -48.24 -5.63
C ARG A 18 -32.50 -46.86 -5.89
N ARG A 19 -33.06 -45.85 -5.23
CA ARG A 19 -32.44 -44.53 -5.17
C ARG A 19 -31.49 -44.53 -3.98
N PHE A 20 -30.21 -44.37 -4.27
CA PHE A 20 -29.19 -44.11 -3.25
C PHE A 20 -28.51 -42.80 -3.63
N THR A 21 -28.63 -41.82 -2.74
CA THR A 21 -28.14 -40.46 -2.97
C THR A 21 -27.17 -40.11 -1.86
N HIS A 22 -26.00 -39.59 -2.23
CA HIS A 22 -25.01 -39.01 -1.31
C HIS A 22 -24.82 -37.53 -1.66
N VAL A 23 -24.93 -36.66 -0.65
CA VAL A 23 -24.64 -35.22 -0.77
C VAL A 23 -23.88 -34.75 0.46
N ARG A 24 -22.72 -34.13 0.25
CA ARG A 24 -22.04 -33.31 1.25
C ARG A 24 -22.70 -31.93 1.29
N ASP A 25 -23.29 -31.59 2.43
CA ASP A 25 -24.00 -30.32 2.59
C ASP A 25 -23.04 -29.14 2.85
N GLU A 26 -23.60 -27.93 2.90
CA GLU A 26 -22.84 -26.69 3.18
C GLU A 26 -22.15 -26.69 4.56
N SER A 27 -22.63 -27.51 5.51
CA SER A 27 -22.00 -27.69 6.82
C SER A 27 -20.85 -28.71 6.80
N GLY A 28 -20.55 -29.25 5.61
CA GLY A 28 -19.52 -30.25 5.38
C GLY A 28 -19.94 -31.66 5.79
N GLN A 29 -21.20 -31.92 6.17
CA GLN A 29 -21.68 -33.24 6.61
C GLN A 29 -22.13 -34.09 5.42
N GLY A 30 -21.83 -35.39 5.46
CA GLY A 30 -22.28 -36.35 4.45
C GLY A 30 -23.72 -36.79 4.72
N ARG A 31 -24.63 -36.59 3.78
CA ARG A 31 -26.03 -37.01 3.89
C ARG A 31 -26.36 -38.07 2.87
N TYR A 32 -27.02 -39.12 3.34
CA TYR A 32 -27.35 -40.28 2.54
C TYR A 32 -28.85 -40.52 2.57
N TRP A 33 -29.45 -40.73 1.40
CA TRP A 33 -30.84 -41.17 1.27
C TRP A 33 -30.86 -42.49 0.51
N HIS A 34 -31.26 -43.55 1.19
CA HIS A 34 -31.53 -44.85 0.58
C HIS A 34 -33.04 -45.06 0.54
N ALA A 35 -33.64 -45.01 -0.64
CA ALA A 35 -35.07 -45.15 -0.86
C ALA A 35 -35.37 -46.32 -1.80
N VAL A 36 -36.28 -47.19 -1.35
CA VAL A 36 -36.69 -48.41 -2.07
C VAL A 36 -38.20 -48.56 -2.05
N MET A 37 -38.74 -49.24 -3.04
CA MET A 37 -40.18 -49.56 -3.11
C MET A 37 -40.57 -50.49 -1.95
N ALA A 38 -41.63 -50.11 -1.23
CA ALA A 38 -42.11 -50.84 -0.06
C ALA A 38 -43.38 -51.66 -0.33
N GLY A 39 -43.89 -51.64 -1.56
CA GLY A 39 -45.15 -52.29 -1.94
C GLY A 39 -46.38 -51.56 -1.39
N ALA A 40 -47.52 -52.25 -1.38
CA ALA A 40 -48.76 -51.71 -0.82
C ALA A 40 -48.74 -51.74 0.72
N ASP A 41 -49.31 -50.71 1.35
CA ASP A 41 -49.50 -50.66 2.79
C ASP A 41 -50.72 -51.51 3.23
N THR A 42 -51.04 -51.54 4.52
CA THR A 42 -52.22 -52.27 5.04
C THR A 42 -53.55 -51.76 4.51
N SER A 43 -53.59 -50.57 3.88
CA SER A 43 -54.76 -50.00 3.22
C SER A 43 -54.85 -50.31 1.72
N GLY A 44 -53.82 -50.96 1.15
CA GLY A 44 -53.74 -51.30 -0.27
C GLY A 44 -53.26 -50.16 -1.17
N ARG A 45 -52.80 -49.04 -0.60
CA ARG A 45 -52.30 -47.90 -1.38
C ARG A 45 -50.98 -48.28 -2.07
N PRO A 46 -50.87 -48.21 -3.41
CA PRO A 46 -49.62 -48.52 -4.11
C PRO A 46 -48.64 -47.34 -4.04
N GLY A 47 -47.38 -47.59 -4.42
CA GLY A 47 -46.36 -46.54 -4.56
C GLY A 47 -45.69 -46.08 -3.27
N ASN A 48 -45.78 -46.86 -2.18
CA ASN A 48 -45.08 -46.53 -0.94
C ASN A 48 -43.58 -46.77 -1.07
N VAL A 49 -42.80 -45.89 -0.43
CA VAL A 49 -41.34 -45.92 -0.41
C VAL A 49 -40.87 -46.03 1.02
N PHE A 50 -39.93 -46.94 1.27
CA PHE A 50 -39.21 -47.05 2.54
C PHE A 50 -37.87 -46.34 2.40
N SER A 51 -37.53 -45.46 3.36
CA SER A 51 -36.32 -44.63 3.31
C SER A 51 -35.46 -44.78 4.56
N HIS A 52 -34.16 -44.98 4.36
CA HIS A 52 -33.14 -44.73 5.36
C HIS A 52 -32.46 -43.39 5.05
N VAL A 53 -32.34 -42.55 6.09
CA VAL A 53 -31.58 -41.30 6.00
C VAL A 53 -30.44 -41.37 7.00
N LEU A 54 -29.22 -41.15 6.52
CA LEU A 54 -28.02 -41.13 7.35
C LEU A 54 -27.32 -39.80 7.26
N VAL A 55 -26.75 -39.39 8.39
CA VAL A 55 -25.92 -38.20 8.48
C VAL A 55 -24.58 -38.64 9.05
N ASP A 56 -23.57 -38.63 8.20
CA ASP A 56 -22.17 -38.68 8.60
C ASP A 56 -21.77 -37.29 9.09
N ARG A 57 -21.55 -37.20 10.40
CA ARG A 57 -21.17 -35.95 11.07
C ARG A 57 -19.67 -35.68 11.03
N ASN A 58 -18.86 -36.67 10.66
CA ASN A 58 -17.40 -36.58 10.64
C ASN A 58 -16.81 -37.09 9.30
N PRO A 59 -17.26 -36.59 8.15
CA PRO A 59 -16.79 -37.09 6.85
C PRO A 59 -15.31 -36.78 6.58
N GLU A 60 -14.72 -35.83 7.31
CA GLU A 60 -13.27 -35.53 7.26
C GLU A 60 -12.40 -36.59 7.93
N ASN A 61 -12.98 -37.48 8.75
CA ASN A 61 -12.20 -38.48 9.46
C ASN A 61 -11.64 -39.51 8.46
N ALA A 62 -10.32 -39.52 8.27
CA ALA A 62 -9.63 -40.41 7.33
C ALA A 62 -9.84 -41.91 7.62
N SER A 63 -10.26 -42.29 8.84
CA SER A 63 -10.49 -43.68 9.24
C SER A 63 -11.93 -43.93 9.72
N PRO A 64 -12.62 -44.96 9.20
CA PRO A 64 -12.16 -45.87 8.13
C PRO A 64 -12.20 -45.17 6.76
N GLY A 65 -11.30 -45.56 5.84
CA GLY A 65 -11.20 -45.04 4.47
C GLY A 65 -12.34 -45.51 3.54
N ILE A 66 -13.58 -45.53 4.03
CA ILE A 66 -14.74 -45.95 3.26
C ILE A 66 -15.23 -44.80 2.38
N ARG A 67 -15.46 -45.11 1.10
CA ARG A 67 -16.07 -44.23 0.09
C ARG A 67 -17.60 -44.28 0.20
N PRO A 68 -18.33 -43.18 0.02
CA PRO A 68 -19.79 -43.14 0.18
C PRO A 68 -20.55 -44.22 -0.61
N ILE A 69 -20.11 -44.48 -1.84
CA ILE A 69 -20.71 -45.48 -2.73
C ILE A 69 -20.57 -46.92 -2.21
N GLN A 70 -19.58 -47.21 -1.36
CA GLN A 70 -19.38 -48.56 -0.83
C GLN A 70 -20.50 -48.98 0.13
N TRP A 71 -21.27 -48.04 0.70
CA TRP A 71 -22.46 -48.38 1.49
C TRP A 71 -23.64 -48.80 0.65
N TRP A 72 -23.62 -48.54 -0.65
CA TRP A 72 -24.64 -49.08 -1.53
C TRP A 72 -24.64 -50.61 -1.44
N ASN A 73 -25.84 -51.18 -1.29
CA ASN A 73 -26.04 -52.61 -1.04
C ASN A 73 -25.51 -53.13 0.30
N SER A 74 -25.19 -52.23 1.26
CA SER A 74 -24.87 -52.67 2.62
C SER A 74 -26.02 -53.53 3.17
N PRO A 75 -25.73 -54.65 3.85
CA PRO A 75 -26.75 -55.48 4.49
C PRO A 75 -27.55 -54.72 5.56
N GLU A 76 -27.03 -53.60 6.07
CA GLU A 76 -27.67 -52.79 7.10
C GLU A 76 -28.64 -51.75 6.53
N LEU A 77 -28.60 -51.51 5.22
CA LEU A 77 -29.62 -50.73 4.51
C LEU A 77 -30.80 -51.65 4.15
N LEU A 78 -31.86 -51.57 4.96
CA LEU A 78 -33.00 -52.47 4.85
C LEU A 78 -33.80 -52.23 3.56
N ARG A 79 -34.38 -53.31 3.05
CA ARG A 79 -35.25 -53.33 1.86
C ARG A 79 -36.56 -54.05 2.13
N PRO A 80 -37.36 -53.61 3.12
CA PRO A 80 -38.60 -54.27 3.45
C PRO A 80 -39.61 -54.10 2.31
N TYR A 81 -40.30 -55.18 1.95
CA TYR A 81 -41.37 -55.16 0.96
C TYR A 81 -42.65 -55.76 1.54
N GLY A 82 -43.73 -54.98 1.51
CA GLY A 82 -45.02 -55.30 2.10
C GLY A 82 -45.15 -54.86 3.56
N ALA A 83 -46.40 -54.67 3.99
CA ALA A 83 -46.73 -54.11 5.31
C ALA A 83 -46.09 -54.85 6.51
N GLU A 84 -45.99 -56.19 6.45
CA GLU A 84 -45.39 -56.98 7.53
C GLU A 84 -43.89 -56.69 7.71
N GLN A 85 -43.13 -56.72 6.61
CA GLN A 85 -41.69 -56.47 6.65
C GLN A 85 -41.39 -55.02 7.01
N VAL A 86 -42.21 -54.07 6.55
CA VAL A 86 -42.08 -52.65 6.89
C VAL A 86 -42.32 -52.43 8.39
N ASN A 87 -43.37 -53.03 8.96
CA ASN A 87 -43.64 -52.94 10.40
C ASN A 87 -42.56 -53.64 11.25
N GLY A 88 -41.94 -54.69 10.71
CA GLY A 88 -40.85 -55.43 11.36
C GLY A 88 -39.47 -54.79 11.22
N ALA A 89 -39.30 -53.77 10.38
CA ALA A 89 -38.01 -53.16 10.10
C ALA A 89 -37.44 -52.46 11.35
N LYS A 90 -36.25 -52.87 11.78
CA LYS A 90 -35.53 -52.28 12.91
C LYS A 90 -34.10 -51.96 12.51
N LEU A 91 -33.65 -50.75 12.82
CA LEU A 91 -32.26 -50.36 12.63
C LEU A 91 -31.34 -51.18 13.55
N PRO A 92 -30.21 -51.69 13.05
CA PRO A 92 -29.22 -52.36 13.89
C PRO A 92 -28.60 -51.38 14.90
N VAL A 93 -28.18 -51.89 16.06
CA VAL A 93 -27.41 -51.10 17.04
C VAL A 93 -25.96 -50.99 16.54
N PHE A 94 -25.52 -49.78 16.20
CA PHE A 94 -24.18 -49.51 15.69
C PHE A 94 -23.14 -49.55 16.81
N SER A 95 -22.51 -50.70 17.05
CA SER A 95 -21.49 -50.87 18.10
C SER A 95 -20.06 -50.50 17.66
N ALA A 96 -19.79 -50.37 16.35
CA ALA A 96 -18.43 -50.20 15.81
C ALA A 96 -18.25 -48.99 14.84
N GLY A 97 -19.21 -48.06 14.79
CA GLY A 97 -18.99 -46.73 14.18
C GLY A 97 -19.07 -46.59 12.65
N ALA A 98 -19.34 -47.65 11.87
CA ALA A 98 -19.68 -47.54 10.44
C ALA A 98 -20.50 -48.74 9.95
N PHE A 99 -21.22 -48.57 8.83
CA PHE A 99 -21.83 -49.67 8.08
C PHE A 99 -20.77 -50.54 7.39
N ALA A 100 -21.04 -51.84 7.30
CA ALA A 100 -20.30 -52.76 6.44
C ALA A 100 -20.49 -52.37 4.96
N PRO A 101 -19.40 -52.35 4.14
CA PRO A 101 -19.52 -52.04 2.73
C PRO A 101 -20.30 -53.14 1.99
N GLY A 102 -21.25 -52.73 1.16
CA GLY A 102 -22.01 -53.61 0.26
C GLY A 102 -21.44 -53.72 -1.15
N LEU A 103 -20.48 -52.85 -1.50
CA LEU A 103 -19.76 -52.86 -2.77
C LEU A 103 -18.24 -52.72 -2.52
N GLY A 104 -17.47 -53.58 -3.16
CA GLY A 104 -16.00 -53.64 -3.02
C GLY A 104 -15.27 -53.50 -4.35
N ALA A 105 -13.95 -53.34 -4.28
CA ALA A 105 -13.09 -53.20 -5.45
C ALA A 105 -13.20 -54.38 -6.43
N SER A 106 -13.36 -55.61 -5.93
CA SER A 106 -13.53 -56.80 -6.78
C SER A 106 -14.75 -56.70 -7.70
N SER A 107 -15.87 -56.17 -7.21
CA SER A 107 -17.10 -55.98 -8.01
C SER A 107 -16.89 -54.95 -9.12
N VAL A 108 -16.12 -53.90 -8.84
CA VAL A 108 -15.75 -52.89 -9.85
C VAL A 108 -14.83 -53.49 -10.91
N LEU A 109 -13.85 -54.30 -10.50
CA LEU A 109 -12.95 -55.00 -11.43
C LEU A 109 -13.72 -55.99 -12.31
N ASP A 110 -14.65 -56.77 -11.73
CA ASP A 110 -15.51 -57.69 -12.48
C ASP A 110 -16.35 -56.96 -13.52
N PHE A 111 -16.82 -55.76 -13.15
CA PHE A 111 -17.57 -54.90 -14.04
C PHE A 111 -16.71 -54.30 -15.15
N LEU A 112 -15.59 -53.65 -14.84
CA LEU A 112 -14.75 -52.98 -15.83
C LEU A 112 -14.20 -53.96 -16.88
N PHE A 113 -13.88 -55.19 -16.48
CA PHE A 113 -13.26 -56.21 -17.33
C PHE A 113 -14.20 -57.36 -17.71
N ALA A 114 -15.52 -57.14 -17.70
CA ALA A 114 -16.46 -58.14 -18.20
C ALA A 114 -16.17 -58.48 -19.67
N GLN A 115 -16.35 -59.75 -20.05
CA GLN A 115 -16.00 -60.23 -21.39
C GLN A 115 -16.71 -59.44 -22.49
N ASN A 116 -15.97 -59.09 -23.55
CA ASN A 116 -16.45 -58.41 -24.76
C ASN A 116 -17.01 -56.99 -24.56
N VAL A 117 -16.70 -56.32 -23.45
CA VAL A 117 -17.06 -54.91 -23.23
C VAL A 117 -15.81 -54.11 -22.88
N TRP A 118 -15.52 -53.05 -23.62
CA TRP A 118 -14.44 -52.13 -23.31
C TRP A 118 -15.02 -50.88 -22.63
N ARG A 119 -14.73 -50.70 -21.34
CA ARG A 119 -15.30 -49.64 -20.48
C ARG A 119 -14.35 -48.49 -20.17
N ALA A 120 -13.06 -48.61 -20.54
CA ALA A 120 -12.03 -47.65 -20.14
C ALA A 120 -12.26 -46.24 -20.73
N GLY A 121 -12.65 -46.12 -22.00
CA GLY A 121 -12.95 -44.83 -22.63
C GLY A 121 -14.11 -44.09 -21.96
N VAL A 122 -15.23 -44.79 -21.73
CA VAL A 122 -16.38 -44.22 -21.00
C VAL A 122 -15.99 -43.80 -19.59
N LEU A 123 -15.17 -44.61 -18.89
CA LEU A 123 -14.68 -44.25 -17.56
C LEU A 123 -13.86 -42.96 -17.58
N ALA A 124 -12.89 -42.85 -18.49
CA ALA A 124 -12.02 -41.67 -18.61
C ALA A 124 -12.84 -40.39 -18.85
N VAL A 125 -13.81 -40.44 -19.75
CA VAL A 125 -14.72 -39.31 -20.02
C VAL A 125 -15.61 -38.99 -18.80
N LEU A 126 -16.08 -40.01 -18.09
CA LEU A 126 -16.88 -39.83 -16.88
C LEU A 126 -16.08 -39.16 -15.75
N LEU A 127 -14.82 -39.55 -15.56
CA LEU A 127 -13.92 -38.92 -14.57
C LEU A 127 -13.75 -37.43 -14.86
N ASP A 128 -13.50 -37.07 -16.12
CA ASP A 128 -13.30 -35.69 -16.55
C ASP A 128 -14.60 -34.86 -16.43
N ALA A 129 -15.75 -35.44 -16.80
CA ALA A 129 -17.05 -34.80 -16.64
C ALA A 129 -17.39 -34.52 -15.17
N VAL A 130 -17.14 -35.50 -14.29
CA VAL A 130 -17.35 -35.37 -12.85
C VAL A 130 -16.40 -34.32 -12.26
N SER A 131 -15.14 -34.30 -12.68
CA SER A 131 -14.17 -33.27 -12.28
C SER A 131 -14.67 -31.87 -12.66
N GLY A 132 -15.18 -31.71 -13.89
CA GLY A 132 -15.79 -30.45 -14.35
C GLY A 132 -16.98 -30.03 -13.52
N ALA A 133 -17.92 -30.95 -13.23
CA ALA A 133 -19.09 -30.68 -12.40
C ALA A 133 -18.71 -30.25 -10.97
N MET A 134 -17.73 -30.92 -10.37
CA MET A 134 -17.22 -30.58 -9.03
C MET A 134 -16.55 -29.19 -8.97
N ARG A 135 -16.01 -28.71 -10.08
CA ARG A 135 -15.46 -27.34 -10.22
C ARG A 135 -16.54 -26.31 -10.59
N GLY A 136 -17.82 -26.65 -10.49
CA GLY A 136 -18.95 -25.75 -10.77
C GLY A 136 -19.44 -25.77 -12.22
N GLY A 137 -18.96 -26.72 -13.03
CA GLY A 137 -19.46 -26.95 -14.38
C GLY A 137 -20.85 -27.61 -14.42
N PRO A 138 -21.33 -27.98 -15.62
CA PRO A 138 -22.62 -28.65 -15.79
C PRO A 138 -22.73 -29.98 -15.02
N GLY A 139 -23.92 -30.29 -14.53
CA GLY A 139 -24.20 -31.58 -13.89
C GLY A 139 -24.11 -32.74 -14.89
N VAL A 140 -23.62 -33.90 -14.43
CA VAL A 140 -23.43 -35.09 -15.26
C VAL A 140 -24.62 -36.03 -15.11
N VAL A 141 -25.19 -36.42 -16.24
CA VAL A 141 -26.23 -37.44 -16.35
C VAL A 141 -25.63 -38.69 -16.99
N LEU A 142 -25.59 -39.80 -16.23
CA LEU A 142 -25.23 -41.11 -16.74
C LEU A 142 -26.49 -41.91 -17.06
N VAL A 143 -26.68 -42.25 -18.33
CA VAL A 143 -27.71 -43.21 -18.75
C VAL A 143 -27.17 -44.61 -18.48
N ALA A 144 -27.85 -45.35 -17.61
CA ALA A 144 -27.46 -46.70 -17.22
C ALA A 144 -28.59 -47.71 -17.48
N ASP A 145 -28.21 -48.94 -17.85
CA ASP A 145 -29.13 -50.07 -18.07
C ASP A 145 -29.81 -50.53 -16.78
N SER A 146 -29.13 -50.31 -15.65
CA SER A 146 -29.65 -50.67 -14.34
C SER A 146 -29.07 -49.81 -13.22
N THR A 147 -29.76 -49.77 -12.08
CA THR A 147 -29.23 -49.15 -10.86
C THR A 147 -27.96 -49.82 -10.35
N ASN A 148 -27.72 -51.08 -10.73
CA ASN A 148 -26.48 -51.79 -10.42
C ASN A 148 -25.31 -51.27 -11.26
N ASN A 149 -25.50 -51.06 -12.57
CA ASN A 149 -24.44 -50.50 -13.40
C ASN A 149 -24.14 -49.05 -13.00
N ALA A 150 -25.17 -48.25 -12.72
CA ALA A 150 -25.02 -46.89 -12.18
C ALA A 150 -24.13 -46.85 -10.93
N ALA A 151 -24.33 -47.80 -10.00
CA ALA A 151 -23.52 -47.92 -8.80
C ALA A 151 -22.07 -48.35 -9.09
N LEU A 152 -21.87 -49.28 -10.03
CA LEU A 152 -20.54 -49.77 -10.42
C LEU A 152 -19.73 -48.70 -11.15
N TRP A 153 -20.36 -47.87 -11.98
CA TRP A 153 -19.71 -46.70 -12.59
C TRP A 153 -19.34 -45.64 -11.55
N THR A 154 -20.28 -45.30 -10.67
CA THR A 154 -20.01 -44.35 -9.58
C THR A 154 -18.89 -44.86 -8.66
N ALA A 155 -18.85 -46.17 -8.44
CA ALA A 155 -17.78 -46.83 -7.71
C ALA A 155 -16.45 -46.78 -8.46
N ALA A 156 -16.42 -47.06 -9.76
CA ALA A 156 -15.22 -46.96 -10.59
C ALA A 156 -14.60 -45.56 -10.51
N VAL A 157 -15.42 -44.50 -10.62
CA VAL A 157 -14.99 -43.11 -10.40
C VAL A 157 -14.38 -42.94 -9.01
N SER A 158 -15.08 -43.42 -7.98
CA SER A 158 -14.65 -43.25 -6.58
C SER A 158 -13.35 -43.99 -6.26
N PHE A 159 -13.08 -45.15 -6.87
CA PHE A 159 -11.87 -45.96 -6.63
C PHE A 159 -10.62 -45.43 -7.36
N LEU A 160 -10.78 -44.53 -8.33
CA LEU A 160 -9.66 -43.87 -9.02
C LEU A 160 -9.31 -42.49 -8.42
N CYS A 161 -9.79 -42.20 -7.21
CA CYS A 161 -9.36 -41.07 -6.39
C CYS A 161 -9.24 -41.50 -4.92
N SER A 162 -8.72 -40.62 -4.07
CA SER A 162 -8.61 -40.90 -2.64
C SER A 162 -10.00 -41.07 -1.99
N PRO A 163 -10.13 -41.86 -0.91
CA PRO A 163 -11.38 -41.96 -0.15
C PRO A 163 -11.89 -40.60 0.34
N HIS A 164 -10.98 -39.69 0.68
CA HIS A 164 -11.31 -38.33 1.07
C HIS A 164 -11.97 -37.54 -0.07
N PHE A 165 -11.39 -37.57 -1.28
CA PHE A 165 -11.98 -36.92 -2.45
C PHE A 165 -13.35 -37.52 -2.80
N ALA A 166 -13.48 -38.86 -2.72
CA ALA A 166 -14.75 -39.54 -3.00
C ALA A 166 -15.91 -39.10 -2.07
N ARG A 167 -15.61 -38.55 -0.88
CA ARG A 167 -16.62 -37.96 0.02
C ARG A 167 -17.07 -36.56 -0.38
N GLN A 168 -16.36 -35.91 -1.28
CA GLN A 168 -16.77 -34.64 -1.88
C GLN A 168 -17.66 -34.87 -3.12
N LEU A 169 -17.67 -36.08 -3.67
CA LEU A 169 -18.51 -36.44 -4.79
C LEU A 169 -19.97 -36.63 -4.35
N ASN A 170 -20.83 -35.71 -4.79
CA ASN A 170 -22.27 -35.79 -4.63
C ASN A 170 -22.88 -36.56 -5.81
N PHE A 171 -23.65 -37.61 -5.53
CA PHE A 171 -24.24 -38.45 -6.58
C PHE A 171 -25.64 -38.97 -6.22
N SER A 172 -26.44 -39.32 -7.23
CA SER A 172 -27.69 -40.06 -7.10
C SER A 172 -27.75 -41.19 -8.12
N LEU A 173 -27.98 -42.42 -7.66
CA LEU A 173 -27.91 -43.62 -8.52
C LEU A 173 -29.20 -43.91 -9.31
N PHE A 174 -30.29 -43.21 -9.02
CA PHE A 174 -31.55 -43.37 -9.76
C PHE A 174 -32.42 -42.13 -9.66
N GLU A 175 -32.58 -41.43 -10.78
CA GLU A 175 -33.46 -40.30 -10.96
C GLU A 175 -34.28 -40.44 -12.26
N ARG A 176 -35.38 -39.70 -12.34
CA ARG A 176 -36.14 -39.56 -13.59
C ARG A 176 -35.71 -38.29 -14.30
N ALA A 177 -35.80 -38.26 -15.63
CA ALA A 177 -35.45 -37.06 -16.42
C ALA A 177 -36.15 -35.80 -15.89
N ALA A 178 -37.43 -35.93 -15.52
CA ALA A 178 -38.24 -34.84 -14.99
C ALA A 178 -37.79 -34.28 -13.62
N SER A 179 -36.95 -34.98 -12.86
CA SER A 179 -36.47 -34.52 -11.55
C SER A 179 -35.07 -33.91 -11.59
N LEU A 180 -34.36 -33.98 -12.73
CA LEU A 180 -32.94 -33.63 -12.83
C LEU A 180 -32.63 -32.19 -12.43
N GLU A 181 -33.46 -31.21 -12.82
CA GLU A 181 -33.28 -29.81 -12.43
C GLU A 181 -33.23 -29.66 -10.90
N THR A 182 -34.15 -30.31 -10.19
CA THR A 182 -34.20 -30.28 -8.71
C THR A 182 -33.06 -31.05 -8.06
N VAL A 183 -32.51 -32.07 -8.74
CA VAL A 183 -31.39 -32.88 -8.26
C VAL A 183 -30.09 -32.08 -8.34
N PHE A 184 -29.84 -31.41 -9.47
CA PHE A 184 -28.67 -30.54 -9.64
C PHE A 184 -28.76 -29.29 -8.76
N ALA A 185 -29.95 -28.72 -8.56
CA ALA A 185 -30.15 -27.63 -7.61
C ALA A 185 -29.81 -27.99 -6.15
N ARG A 186 -29.73 -29.28 -5.81
CA ARG A 186 -29.29 -29.78 -4.50
C ARG A 186 -27.78 -30.06 -4.43
N GLY A 187 -27.03 -29.71 -5.48
CA GLY A 187 -25.59 -29.88 -5.54
C GLY A 187 -25.13 -31.30 -5.91
N VAL A 188 -25.97 -32.13 -6.51
CA VAL A 188 -25.54 -33.43 -7.07
C VAL A 188 -24.63 -33.19 -8.28
N HIS A 189 -23.47 -33.86 -8.35
CA HIS A 189 -22.57 -33.77 -9.49
C HIS A 189 -22.89 -34.84 -10.54
N LEU A 190 -23.17 -36.07 -10.09
CA LEU A 190 -23.47 -37.23 -10.95
C LEU A 190 -24.85 -37.81 -10.64
N ALA A 191 -25.79 -37.68 -11.58
CA ALA A 191 -27.11 -38.30 -11.51
C ALA A 191 -27.23 -39.43 -12.54
N CYS A 192 -27.71 -40.60 -12.12
CA CYS A 192 -27.96 -41.71 -13.02
C CYS A 192 -29.45 -41.82 -13.36
N VAL A 193 -29.77 -42.02 -14.63
CA VAL A 193 -31.14 -42.18 -15.12
C VAL A 193 -31.29 -43.50 -15.86
N PRO A 194 -32.48 -44.14 -15.82
CA PRO A 194 -32.70 -45.37 -16.55
C PRO A 194 -32.72 -45.12 -18.06
N ARG A 195 -32.30 -46.11 -18.86
CA ARG A 195 -32.27 -46.03 -20.33
C ARG A 195 -33.60 -45.56 -20.97
N GLU A 196 -34.74 -45.90 -20.38
CA GLU A 196 -36.06 -45.46 -20.87
C GLU A 196 -36.25 -43.93 -20.86
N ASP A 197 -35.50 -43.21 -20.02
CA ASP A 197 -35.55 -41.75 -19.91
C ASP A 197 -34.56 -41.05 -20.84
N ALA A 198 -33.66 -41.78 -21.51
CA ALA A 198 -32.65 -41.21 -22.40
C ALA A 198 -33.21 -40.29 -23.50
N PRO A 199 -34.35 -40.61 -24.17
CA PRO A 199 -34.92 -39.73 -25.20
C PRO A 199 -35.38 -38.37 -24.66
N LEU A 200 -35.69 -38.27 -23.36
CA LEU A 200 -36.17 -37.04 -22.72
C LEU A 200 -35.02 -36.09 -22.36
N LEU A 201 -33.78 -36.58 -22.32
CA LEU A 201 -32.62 -35.79 -21.90
C LEU A 201 -32.19 -34.77 -22.95
N GLY A 202 -32.41 -35.04 -24.23
CA GLY A 202 -32.03 -34.13 -25.32
C GLY A 202 -32.77 -32.80 -25.31
N GLU A 203 -33.85 -32.69 -24.53
CA GLU A 203 -34.63 -31.45 -24.34
C GLU A 203 -34.07 -30.57 -23.21
N LEU A 204 -33.15 -31.11 -22.39
CA LEU A 204 -32.57 -30.42 -21.24
C LEU A 204 -31.28 -29.70 -21.64
N SER A 205 -31.18 -28.42 -21.28
CA SER A 205 -29.97 -27.61 -21.46
C SER A 205 -29.12 -27.54 -20.19
N GLY A 206 -27.80 -27.39 -20.34
CA GLY A 206 -26.90 -27.15 -19.21
C GLY A 206 -26.53 -28.41 -18.41
N ILE A 207 -26.58 -29.57 -19.05
CA ILE A 207 -26.15 -30.86 -18.51
C ILE A 207 -25.18 -31.56 -19.47
N VAL A 208 -24.34 -32.44 -18.94
CA VAL A 208 -23.53 -33.37 -19.73
C VAL A 208 -24.23 -34.73 -19.72
N ILE A 209 -24.45 -35.32 -20.90
CA ILE A 209 -25.09 -36.62 -21.05
C ILE A 209 -24.07 -37.64 -21.55
N LEU A 210 -23.92 -38.73 -20.79
CA LEU A 210 -23.08 -39.88 -21.11
C LEU A 210 -23.94 -41.16 -21.06
N ASP A 211 -23.85 -42.01 -22.07
CA ASP A 211 -24.51 -43.32 -22.12
C ASP A 211 -23.48 -44.43 -21.92
N GLU A 212 -23.72 -45.33 -20.96
CA GLU A 212 -22.77 -46.40 -20.66
C GLU A 212 -22.55 -47.41 -21.80
N ALA A 213 -23.42 -47.43 -22.81
CA ALA A 213 -23.31 -48.27 -23.99
C ALA A 213 -22.61 -47.57 -25.16
N GLU A 214 -22.22 -46.31 -25.02
CA GLU A 214 -21.59 -45.55 -26.09
C GLU A 214 -20.07 -45.79 -26.19
N THR A 215 -19.47 -45.31 -27.28
CA THR A 215 -18.02 -45.18 -27.42
C THR A 215 -17.73 -43.70 -27.66
N PRO A 216 -17.39 -42.92 -26.61
CA PRO A 216 -17.19 -41.50 -26.75
C PRO A 216 -15.91 -41.23 -27.56
N ASN A 217 -15.86 -40.09 -28.25
CA ASN A 217 -14.64 -39.65 -28.90
C ASN A 217 -13.73 -38.99 -27.84
N MET A 218 -12.50 -39.47 -27.75
CA MET A 218 -11.53 -39.02 -26.76
C MET A 218 -10.82 -37.75 -27.24
N GLY A 219 -10.64 -36.80 -26.32
CA GLY A 219 -9.88 -35.58 -26.49
C GLY A 219 -8.53 -35.60 -25.77
N ASP A 220 -7.80 -34.48 -25.86
CA ASP A 220 -6.45 -34.30 -25.31
C ASP A 220 -6.43 -33.16 -24.29
N VAL A 221 -5.64 -33.30 -23.22
CA VAL A 221 -5.51 -32.26 -22.18
C VAL A 221 -4.94 -30.98 -22.79
N GLY A 222 -5.64 -29.85 -22.61
CA GLY A 222 -5.28 -28.56 -23.22
C GLY A 222 -5.52 -28.48 -24.74
N GLY A 223 -6.07 -29.53 -25.34
CA GLY A 223 -6.37 -29.64 -26.77
C GLY A 223 -7.87 -29.76 -27.05
N HIS A 224 -8.26 -30.78 -27.81
CA HIS A 224 -9.66 -31.01 -28.18
C HIS A 224 -10.44 -31.62 -27.00
N PRO A 225 -11.71 -31.24 -26.78
CA PRO A 225 -12.55 -31.86 -25.76
C PRO A 225 -13.01 -33.26 -26.20
N HIS A 226 -13.38 -34.10 -25.23
CA HIS A 226 -14.15 -35.31 -25.47
C HIS A 226 -15.53 -34.94 -26.03
N THR A 227 -16.10 -35.81 -26.86
CA THR A 227 -17.47 -35.65 -27.35
C THR A 227 -18.29 -36.92 -27.18
N THR A 228 -19.48 -36.79 -26.59
CA THR A 228 -20.43 -37.91 -26.42
C THR A 228 -21.36 -38.03 -27.64
N ALA A 229 -22.06 -39.16 -27.79
CA ALA A 229 -23.05 -39.38 -28.84
C ALA A 229 -24.24 -38.41 -28.73
N ALA A 230 -24.53 -37.92 -27.52
CA ALA A 230 -25.52 -36.87 -27.27
C ALA A 230 -25.00 -35.45 -27.63
N GLY A 231 -23.75 -35.33 -28.11
CA GLY A 231 -23.14 -34.05 -28.49
C GLY A 231 -22.61 -33.23 -27.32
N SER A 232 -22.51 -33.80 -26.11
CA SER A 232 -21.90 -33.11 -24.97
C SER A 232 -20.39 -32.98 -25.17
N THR A 233 -19.84 -31.79 -24.92
CA THR A 233 -18.40 -31.52 -24.96
C THR A 233 -17.82 -31.48 -23.55
N ILE A 234 -16.78 -32.27 -23.28
CA ILE A 234 -16.16 -32.37 -21.95
C ILE A 234 -14.66 -32.12 -22.09
N SER A 235 -14.12 -31.15 -21.34
CA SER A 235 -12.67 -30.89 -21.35
C SER A 235 -11.91 -32.09 -20.81
N ALA A 236 -10.92 -32.58 -21.55
CA ALA A 236 -10.05 -33.65 -21.07
C ALA A 236 -9.17 -33.16 -19.91
N THR A 237 -8.98 -34.01 -18.91
CA THR A 237 -8.11 -33.72 -17.76
C THR A 237 -7.05 -34.80 -17.57
N TYR A 238 -6.05 -34.50 -16.75
CA TYR A 238 -5.04 -35.48 -16.37
C TYR A 238 -5.64 -36.69 -15.64
N TRP A 239 -6.83 -36.55 -15.02
CA TRP A 239 -7.49 -37.65 -14.35
C TRP A 239 -7.93 -38.75 -15.32
N GLY A 240 -8.66 -38.39 -16.38
CA GLY A 240 -9.05 -39.32 -17.44
C GLY A 240 -7.86 -39.88 -18.21
N THR A 241 -6.80 -39.08 -18.38
CA THR A 241 -5.56 -39.51 -19.06
C THR A 241 -4.82 -40.59 -18.26
N LEU A 242 -4.51 -40.32 -16.99
CA LEU A 242 -3.87 -41.29 -16.10
C LEU A 242 -4.73 -42.55 -15.89
N ALA A 243 -6.06 -42.39 -15.88
CA ALA A 243 -6.99 -43.51 -15.72
C ALA A 243 -6.96 -44.51 -16.88
N GLN A 244 -6.62 -44.08 -18.10
CA GLN A 244 -6.54 -45.00 -19.24
C GLN A 244 -5.43 -46.04 -19.04
N ASP A 245 -4.26 -45.61 -18.55
CA ASP A 245 -3.14 -46.50 -18.20
C ASP A 245 -3.47 -47.36 -16.98
N ALA A 246 -4.10 -46.76 -15.96
CA ALA A 246 -4.52 -47.48 -14.76
C ALA A 246 -5.52 -48.62 -15.05
N VAL A 247 -6.30 -48.51 -16.13
CA VAL A 247 -7.38 -49.44 -16.52
C VAL A 247 -6.99 -50.30 -17.74
N ALA A 248 -5.70 -50.65 -17.85
CA ALA A 248 -5.20 -51.52 -18.91
C ALA A 248 -5.56 -53.00 -18.73
N SER A 249 -5.49 -53.53 -17.50
CA SER A 249 -5.81 -54.92 -17.17
C SER A 249 -6.38 -55.05 -15.76
N ARG A 250 -7.07 -56.16 -15.48
CA ARG A 250 -7.65 -56.40 -14.15
C ARG A 250 -6.60 -56.35 -13.05
N GLU A 251 -5.48 -57.03 -13.27
CA GLU A 251 -4.37 -57.12 -12.32
C GLU A 251 -3.74 -55.74 -12.09
N THR A 252 -3.46 -55.02 -13.18
CA THR A 252 -2.93 -53.64 -13.16
C THR A 252 -3.85 -52.72 -12.36
N THR A 253 -5.15 -52.70 -12.66
CA THR A 253 -6.11 -51.82 -11.98
C THR A 253 -6.23 -52.15 -10.50
N GLN A 254 -6.20 -53.44 -10.14
CA GLN A 254 -6.21 -53.86 -8.74
C GLN A 254 -4.98 -53.34 -7.99
N GLU A 255 -3.80 -53.45 -8.59
CA GLU A 255 -2.55 -52.96 -8.03
C GLU A 255 -2.56 -51.43 -7.86
N VAL A 256 -3.00 -50.70 -8.88
CA VAL A 256 -3.11 -49.24 -8.84
C VAL A 256 -4.08 -48.76 -7.77
N MET A 257 -5.27 -49.37 -7.67
CA MET A 257 -6.27 -49.02 -6.64
C MET A 257 -5.73 -49.27 -5.22
N ALA A 258 -4.98 -50.35 -5.02
CA ALA A 258 -4.37 -50.67 -3.73
C ALA A 258 -3.26 -49.67 -3.35
N GLU A 259 -2.39 -49.31 -4.29
CA GLU A 259 -1.31 -48.34 -4.04
C GLU A 259 -1.87 -46.93 -3.82
N LEU A 260 -2.89 -46.53 -4.58
CA LEU A 260 -3.58 -45.25 -4.39
C LEU A 260 -4.17 -45.14 -2.96
N ASP A 261 -4.82 -46.20 -2.47
CA ASP A 261 -5.35 -46.24 -1.11
C ASP A 261 -4.24 -46.25 -0.05
N HIS A 262 -3.12 -46.91 -0.33
CA HIS A 262 -1.93 -46.90 0.54
C HIS A 262 -1.33 -45.50 0.67
N VAL A 263 -1.12 -44.80 -0.44
CA VAL A 263 -0.65 -43.41 -0.48
C VAL A 263 -1.62 -42.48 0.26
N SER A 264 -2.92 -42.62 -0.02
CA SER A 264 -3.96 -41.79 0.61
C SER A 264 -4.01 -42.01 2.14
N ALA A 265 -3.84 -43.24 2.61
CA ALA A 265 -3.85 -43.55 4.04
C ALA A 265 -2.64 -42.98 4.80
N ARG A 266 -1.47 -42.87 4.14
CA ARG A 266 -0.26 -42.28 4.74
C ARG A 266 -0.40 -40.77 4.95
N LEU A 267 -1.00 -40.07 3.99
CA LEU A 267 -1.06 -38.60 3.96
C LEU A 267 -2.34 -38.03 4.60
N GLY A 268 -3.43 -38.81 4.60
CA GLY A 268 -4.76 -38.34 5.00
C GLY A 268 -5.38 -37.44 3.93
N GLU A 269 -5.20 -36.13 4.06
CA GLU A 269 -5.71 -35.15 3.10
C GLU A 269 -4.79 -35.07 1.87
N THR A 270 -5.34 -35.33 0.68
CA THR A 270 -4.58 -35.39 -0.58
C THR A 270 -4.74 -34.14 -1.46
N GLY A 271 -5.23 -33.04 -0.89
CA GLY A 271 -5.54 -31.81 -1.63
C GLY A 271 -6.83 -31.90 -2.46
N ALA A 272 -7.06 -30.88 -3.28
CA ALA A 272 -8.30 -30.69 -4.02
C ALA A 272 -8.33 -31.35 -5.41
N ASP A 273 -7.18 -31.74 -5.97
CA ASP A 273 -7.14 -32.36 -7.30
C ASP A 273 -7.35 -33.89 -7.22
N PRO A 274 -8.38 -34.46 -7.86
CA PRO A 274 -8.64 -35.90 -7.80
C PRO A 274 -7.58 -36.75 -8.50
N SER A 275 -6.84 -36.19 -9.45
CA SER A 275 -5.81 -36.90 -10.20
C SER A 275 -4.51 -37.05 -9.42
N TRP A 276 -4.28 -36.23 -8.38
CA TRP A 276 -3.01 -36.19 -7.65
C TRP A 276 -2.60 -37.52 -7.01
N PRO A 277 -3.47 -38.24 -6.28
CA PRO A 277 -3.11 -39.56 -5.73
C PRO A 277 -2.71 -40.55 -6.81
N LEU A 278 -3.40 -40.51 -7.97
CA LEU A 278 -3.11 -41.39 -9.09
C LEU A 278 -1.78 -41.02 -9.76
N ALA A 279 -1.45 -39.73 -9.87
CA ALA A 279 -0.17 -39.25 -10.38
C ALA A 279 1.00 -39.67 -9.47
N LEU A 280 0.83 -39.63 -8.14
CA LEU A 280 1.85 -40.13 -7.22
C LEU A 280 2.01 -41.65 -7.32
N THR A 281 0.92 -42.41 -7.48
CA THR A 281 0.97 -43.84 -7.79
C THR A 281 1.74 -44.09 -9.09
N ALA A 282 1.53 -43.27 -10.13
CA ALA A 282 2.22 -43.40 -11.41
C ALA A 282 3.74 -43.26 -11.28
N VAL A 283 4.22 -42.31 -10.47
CA VAL A 283 5.66 -42.16 -10.16
C VAL A 283 6.23 -43.37 -9.41
N ARG A 284 5.43 -43.98 -8.53
CA ARG A 284 5.84 -45.15 -7.74
C ARG A 284 5.79 -46.45 -8.55
N GLN A 285 4.99 -46.49 -9.60
CA GLN A 285 4.81 -47.65 -10.48
C GLN A 285 5.06 -47.26 -11.96
N PRO A 286 6.27 -46.82 -12.32
CA PRO A 286 6.56 -46.28 -13.65
C PRO A 286 6.39 -47.30 -14.78
N HIS A 287 6.40 -48.60 -14.47
CA HIS A 287 6.17 -49.67 -15.43
C HIS A 287 4.71 -49.81 -15.89
N ILE A 288 3.75 -49.28 -15.11
CA ILE A 288 2.32 -49.26 -15.45
C ILE A 288 1.98 -48.02 -16.27
N PHE A 289 2.54 -46.87 -15.91
CA PHE A 289 2.21 -45.55 -16.47
C PHE A 289 3.30 -45.03 -17.40
N ALA A 290 3.89 -45.91 -18.21
CA ALA A 290 4.98 -45.52 -19.09
C ALA A 290 4.55 -44.44 -20.11
N ASP A 291 3.30 -44.50 -20.56
CA ASP A 291 2.74 -43.59 -21.56
C ASP A 291 2.21 -42.29 -20.94
N ALA A 292 1.82 -42.29 -19.65
CA ALA A 292 1.31 -41.12 -18.92
C ALA A 292 2.30 -40.51 -17.88
N ALA A 293 3.60 -40.85 -17.94
CA ALA A 293 4.59 -40.42 -16.96
C ALA A 293 4.78 -38.89 -16.96
N ALA A 294 4.71 -38.24 -18.13
CA ALA A 294 4.86 -36.79 -18.25
C ALA A 294 3.67 -36.07 -17.58
N GLU A 295 2.46 -36.56 -17.81
CA GLU A 295 1.20 -36.07 -17.24
C GLU A 295 1.21 -36.21 -15.71
N ALA A 296 1.72 -37.32 -15.18
CA ALA A 296 1.88 -37.50 -13.74
C ALA A 296 2.78 -36.42 -13.13
N VAL A 297 3.93 -36.11 -13.76
CA VAL A 297 4.84 -35.05 -13.29
C VAL A 297 4.17 -33.68 -13.32
N VAL A 298 3.35 -33.38 -14.34
CA VAL A 298 2.59 -32.12 -14.41
C VAL A 298 1.62 -32.01 -13.24
N VAL A 299 0.84 -33.06 -12.97
CA VAL A 299 -0.11 -33.07 -11.83
C VAL A 299 0.61 -32.90 -10.50
N LEU A 300 1.73 -33.60 -10.29
CA LEU A 300 2.52 -33.45 -9.07
C LEU A 300 3.08 -32.03 -8.92
N THR A 301 3.49 -31.42 -10.02
CA THR A 301 4.01 -30.04 -10.03
C THR A 301 2.93 -29.03 -9.67
N MET A 302 1.74 -29.17 -10.24
CA MET A 302 0.64 -28.22 -10.07
C MET A 302 -0.14 -28.39 -8.76
N SER A 303 -0.28 -29.63 -8.26
CA SER A 303 -1.32 -29.97 -7.28
C SER A 303 -0.82 -30.68 -6.02
N SER A 304 0.50 -30.76 -5.79
CA SER A 304 1.01 -31.41 -4.58
C SER A 304 0.57 -30.72 -3.29
N PRO A 305 -0.09 -31.45 -2.36
CA PRO A 305 -0.67 -30.89 -1.15
C PRO A 305 0.40 -30.63 -0.07
N PRO A 306 0.19 -29.67 0.84
CA PRO A 306 1.11 -29.40 1.95
C PRO A 306 1.33 -30.59 2.90
N SER A 307 0.33 -31.48 3.04
CA SER A 307 0.38 -32.69 3.85
C SER A 307 1.51 -33.66 3.44
N LEU A 308 1.97 -33.58 2.18
CA LEU A 308 3.10 -34.36 1.68
C LEU A 308 4.39 -34.13 2.49
N ARG A 309 4.56 -32.96 3.13
CA ARG A 309 5.70 -32.68 4.02
C ARG A 309 5.81 -33.62 5.21
N ASN A 310 4.69 -34.21 5.62
CA ASN A 310 4.64 -35.11 6.78
C ASN A 310 5.19 -36.50 6.44
N ASP A 311 5.44 -36.79 5.16
CA ASP A 311 5.97 -38.06 4.68
C ASP A 311 7.22 -37.86 3.82
N GLY A 312 8.40 -37.96 4.46
CA GLY A 312 9.68 -37.69 3.81
C GLY A 312 10.01 -38.63 2.63
N GLU A 313 9.49 -39.86 2.63
CA GLU A 313 9.72 -40.79 1.51
C GLU A 313 8.91 -40.38 0.28
N LEU A 314 7.62 -40.11 0.46
CA LEU A 314 6.74 -39.69 -0.64
C LEU A 314 7.13 -38.31 -1.17
N LEU A 315 7.54 -37.40 -0.29
CA LEU A 315 8.09 -36.11 -0.69
C LEU A 315 9.35 -36.30 -1.55
N ALA A 316 10.32 -37.09 -1.09
CA ALA A 316 11.56 -37.33 -1.84
C ALA A 316 11.30 -37.94 -3.23
N GLN A 317 10.38 -38.89 -3.35
CA GLN A 317 10.00 -39.49 -4.64
C GLN A 317 9.32 -38.49 -5.57
N THR A 318 8.40 -37.69 -5.04
CA THR A 318 7.71 -36.62 -5.80
C THR A 318 8.73 -35.63 -6.36
N LEU A 319 9.62 -35.14 -5.51
CA LEU A 319 10.66 -34.19 -5.90
C LEU A 319 11.66 -34.79 -6.88
N ALA A 320 12.05 -36.05 -6.69
CA ALA A 320 12.91 -36.76 -7.62
C ALA A 320 12.26 -36.88 -9.00
N ALA A 321 10.96 -37.17 -9.08
CA ALA A 321 10.23 -37.24 -10.34
C ALA A 321 10.14 -35.88 -11.06
N ILE A 322 9.86 -34.81 -10.31
CA ILE A 322 9.85 -33.43 -10.84
C ILE A 322 11.25 -33.04 -11.33
N SER A 323 12.27 -33.36 -10.54
CA SER A 323 13.67 -32.96 -10.79
C SER A 323 14.42 -33.88 -11.75
N ALA A 324 13.89 -35.06 -12.10
CA ALA A 324 14.55 -36.03 -12.99
C ALA A 324 14.78 -35.49 -14.40
N SER A 325 14.11 -34.38 -14.75
CA SER A 325 14.30 -33.65 -16.00
C SER A 325 15.30 -32.48 -15.90
N GLY A 326 15.81 -32.18 -14.70
CA GLY A 326 16.56 -30.97 -14.41
C GLY A 326 18.06 -31.09 -14.66
N SER A 327 18.62 -30.05 -15.28
CA SER A 327 20.07 -29.88 -15.45
C SER A 327 20.74 -29.50 -14.12
N VAL A 328 22.04 -29.80 -14.00
CA VAL A 328 22.86 -29.49 -12.81
C VAL A 328 23.22 -28.00 -12.67
N HIS A 329 22.97 -27.20 -13.70
CA HIS A 329 23.33 -25.78 -13.74
C HIS A 329 22.29 -24.89 -13.06
N ALA A 330 22.74 -23.81 -12.42
CA ALA A 330 21.87 -22.88 -11.72
C ALA A 330 20.91 -22.15 -12.67
N GLN A 331 21.34 -21.86 -13.91
CA GLN A 331 20.51 -21.24 -14.95
C GLN A 331 19.28 -22.07 -15.30
N ASP A 332 19.40 -23.40 -15.30
CA ASP A 332 18.28 -24.29 -15.64
C ASP A 332 17.28 -24.38 -14.49
N ALA A 333 17.76 -24.43 -13.26
CA ALA A 333 16.92 -24.32 -12.07
C ALA A 333 16.20 -22.96 -12.01
N TRP A 334 16.89 -21.88 -12.39
CA TRP A 334 16.27 -20.56 -12.52
C TRP A 334 15.16 -20.54 -13.56
N ASN A 335 15.36 -21.17 -14.71
CA ASN A 335 14.32 -21.28 -15.74
C ASN A 335 13.14 -22.15 -15.30
N GLU A 336 13.39 -23.22 -14.54
CA GLU A 336 12.37 -24.11 -13.97
C GLU A 336 11.42 -23.38 -13.01
N LEU A 337 11.91 -22.38 -12.28
CA LEU A 337 11.09 -21.54 -11.41
C LEU A 337 9.96 -20.81 -12.16
N PHE A 338 10.09 -20.61 -13.47
CA PHE A 338 9.08 -19.89 -14.27
C PHE A 338 8.32 -20.79 -15.24
N ARG A 339 8.50 -22.12 -15.15
CA ARG A 339 7.76 -23.08 -15.98
C ARG A 339 6.37 -23.35 -15.38
N GLY A 340 5.39 -22.54 -15.81
CA GLY A 340 3.97 -22.82 -15.58
C GLY A 340 3.51 -22.64 -14.13
N GLU A 341 2.32 -23.17 -13.85
CA GLU A 341 1.73 -23.12 -12.51
C GLU A 341 2.30 -24.23 -11.63
N THR A 342 2.70 -23.88 -10.40
CA THR A 342 3.29 -24.80 -9.42
C THR A 342 2.54 -24.71 -8.09
N SER A 343 2.37 -25.83 -7.38
CA SER A 343 1.86 -25.79 -6.01
C SER A 343 2.85 -25.09 -5.07
N GLU A 344 2.37 -24.54 -3.95
CA GLU A 344 3.22 -23.83 -2.97
C GLU A 344 4.37 -24.70 -2.46
N LEU A 345 4.09 -25.98 -2.17
CA LEU A 345 5.11 -26.94 -1.73
C LEU A 345 6.20 -27.13 -2.79
N VAL A 346 5.81 -27.37 -4.04
CA VAL A 346 6.77 -27.57 -5.13
C VAL A 346 7.55 -26.30 -5.40
N ARG A 347 6.88 -25.14 -5.38
CA ARG A 347 7.49 -23.83 -5.54
C ARG A 347 8.61 -23.60 -4.55
N GLU A 348 8.36 -23.83 -3.26
CA GLU A 348 9.39 -23.72 -2.23
C GLU A 348 10.58 -24.65 -2.48
N THR A 349 10.33 -25.91 -2.87
CA THR A 349 11.41 -26.85 -3.14
C THR A 349 12.22 -26.49 -4.40
N LEU A 350 11.58 -25.98 -5.44
CA LEU A 350 12.28 -25.48 -6.62
C LEU A 350 13.18 -24.30 -6.24
N VAL A 351 12.71 -23.40 -5.36
CA VAL A 351 13.54 -22.30 -4.83
C VAL A 351 14.73 -22.84 -4.04
N GLN A 352 14.54 -23.84 -3.16
CA GLN A 352 15.65 -24.50 -2.46
C GLN A 352 16.66 -25.09 -3.43
N THR A 353 16.18 -25.82 -4.45
CA THR A 353 17.01 -26.46 -5.47
C THR A 353 17.80 -25.41 -6.27
N TYR A 354 17.16 -24.30 -6.63
CA TYR A 354 17.83 -23.17 -7.26
C TYR A 354 18.94 -22.61 -6.37
N LEU A 355 18.66 -22.33 -5.09
CA LEU A 355 19.66 -21.79 -4.16
C LEU A 355 20.84 -22.76 -3.96
N GLU A 356 20.56 -24.06 -3.82
CA GLU A 356 21.61 -25.09 -3.69
C GLU A 356 22.49 -25.15 -4.94
N ARG A 357 21.89 -25.12 -6.14
CA ARG A 357 22.65 -25.12 -7.40
C ARG A 357 23.41 -23.82 -7.60
N ALA A 358 22.79 -22.67 -7.33
CA ALA A 358 23.41 -21.35 -7.44
C ALA A 358 24.65 -21.22 -6.53
N LEU A 359 24.61 -21.76 -5.31
CA LEU A 359 25.77 -21.73 -4.39
C LEU A 359 26.90 -22.68 -4.83
N ASN A 360 26.59 -23.75 -5.57
CA ASN A 360 27.59 -24.69 -6.09
C ASN A 360 28.14 -24.31 -7.48
N ASP A 361 27.45 -23.45 -8.21
CA ASP A 361 27.78 -23.06 -9.58
C ASP A 361 28.63 -21.78 -9.58
N VAL A 362 29.97 -21.94 -9.64
CA VAL A 362 30.91 -20.80 -9.60
C VAL A 362 30.71 -19.89 -10.81
N ASP A 363 30.48 -20.44 -11.99
CA ASP A 363 30.28 -19.66 -13.21
C ASP A 363 29.02 -18.80 -13.09
N TRP A 364 27.95 -19.33 -12.48
CA TRP A 364 26.73 -18.57 -12.16
C TRP A 364 26.98 -17.41 -11.20
N LEU A 365 27.76 -17.65 -10.14
CA LEU A 365 28.11 -16.62 -9.15
C LEU A 365 29.04 -15.54 -9.70
N GLU A 366 29.77 -15.82 -10.78
CA GLU A 366 30.69 -14.88 -11.44
C GLU A 366 30.07 -14.19 -12.69
N LEU A 367 28.79 -14.43 -12.97
CA LEU A 367 28.08 -13.72 -14.05
C LEU A 367 27.98 -12.21 -13.75
N PRO A 368 28.09 -11.34 -14.77
CA PRO A 368 27.84 -9.91 -14.60
C PRO A 368 26.40 -9.63 -14.14
N GLY A 369 26.27 -8.76 -13.14
CA GLY A 369 25.02 -8.37 -12.51
C GLY A 369 24.79 -9.05 -11.17
N SER A 370 23.70 -8.68 -10.50
CA SER A 370 23.33 -9.31 -9.24
C SER A 370 22.80 -10.72 -9.48
N VAL A 371 23.31 -11.72 -8.74
CA VAL A 371 22.78 -13.09 -8.80
C VAL A 371 21.27 -13.04 -8.51
N PRO A 372 20.43 -13.57 -9.42
CA PRO A 372 19.01 -13.31 -9.37
C PRO A 372 18.35 -14.01 -8.17
N LEU A 373 17.36 -13.36 -7.59
CA LEU A 373 16.53 -13.91 -6.52
C LEU A 373 15.07 -13.88 -6.96
N PRO A 374 14.29 -14.95 -6.71
CA PRO A 374 12.86 -14.94 -7.03
C PRO A 374 12.15 -13.83 -6.27
N GLU A 375 11.24 -13.09 -6.91
CA GLU A 375 10.50 -11.99 -6.26
C GLU A 375 9.64 -12.49 -5.09
N ASP A 376 9.20 -13.74 -5.15
CA ASP A 376 8.40 -14.42 -4.14
C ASP A 376 9.24 -15.19 -3.10
N TYR A 377 10.57 -15.02 -3.12
CA TYR A 377 11.48 -15.64 -2.16
C TYR A 377 11.10 -15.31 -0.72
N ARG A 378 11.14 -16.33 0.16
CA ARG A 378 10.90 -16.19 1.59
C ARG A 378 11.96 -16.90 2.42
N VAL A 379 12.25 -16.35 3.60
CA VAL A 379 13.34 -16.82 4.48
C VAL A 379 13.05 -18.20 5.06
N GLU A 380 11.77 -18.58 5.16
CA GLU A 380 11.32 -19.89 5.64
C GLU A 380 11.84 -21.05 4.79
N VAL A 381 12.24 -20.76 3.55
CA VAL A 381 12.82 -21.72 2.61
C VAL A 381 14.24 -22.14 3.03
N ASN A 382 14.90 -21.37 3.91
CA ASN A 382 16.28 -21.63 4.33
C ASN A 382 16.41 -22.86 5.24
N THR A 383 17.07 -23.90 4.73
CA THR A 383 17.41 -25.11 5.48
C THR A 383 18.77 -25.01 6.16
N ALA A 384 19.03 -25.86 7.17
CA ALA A 384 20.36 -25.96 7.77
C ALA A 384 21.45 -26.34 6.74
N SER A 385 21.10 -27.19 5.77
CA SER A 385 21.98 -27.58 4.65
C SER A 385 22.33 -26.39 3.77
N LEU A 386 21.35 -25.57 3.39
CA LEU A 386 21.58 -24.34 2.62
C LEU A 386 22.49 -23.35 3.36
N LYS A 387 22.30 -23.18 4.67
CA LYS A 387 23.17 -22.31 5.49
C LYS A 387 24.60 -22.85 5.55
N ALA A 388 24.78 -24.15 5.70
CA ALA A 388 26.09 -24.80 5.69
C ALA A 388 26.78 -24.65 4.31
N LEU A 389 26.02 -24.78 3.23
CA LEU A 389 26.52 -24.60 1.86
C LEU A 389 26.93 -23.14 1.59
N ALA A 390 26.12 -22.17 2.02
CA ALA A 390 26.47 -20.75 1.93
C ALA A 390 27.77 -20.43 2.70
N ARG A 391 27.94 -21.03 3.88
CA ARG A 391 29.19 -20.91 4.66
C ARG A 391 30.38 -21.47 3.88
N SER A 392 30.24 -22.68 3.33
CA SER A 392 31.28 -23.29 2.50
C SER A 392 31.61 -22.46 1.26
N THR A 393 30.61 -21.78 0.69
CA THR A 393 30.77 -20.92 -0.49
C THR A 393 31.65 -19.71 -0.17
N ILE A 394 31.42 -19.03 0.96
CA ILE A 394 32.24 -17.88 1.39
C ILE A 394 33.68 -18.30 1.72
N LEU A 395 33.86 -19.43 2.44
CA LEU A 395 35.21 -19.95 2.74
C LEU A 395 35.95 -20.40 1.48
N GLY A 396 35.24 -21.00 0.52
CA GLY A 396 35.78 -21.34 -0.78
C GLY A 396 36.19 -20.11 -1.57
N LEU A 397 35.38 -19.05 -1.56
CA LEU A 397 35.69 -17.76 -2.18
C LEU A 397 36.96 -17.13 -1.59
N ARG A 398 37.10 -17.09 -0.26
CA ARG A 398 38.33 -16.63 0.41
C ARG A 398 39.56 -17.39 -0.06
N THR A 399 39.47 -18.72 -0.13
CA THR A 399 40.58 -19.59 -0.56
C THR A 399 40.96 -19.32 -2.01
N ARG A 400 39.98 -19.24 -2.92
CA ARG A 400 40.22 -18.90 -4.34
C ARG A 400 40.89 -17.54 -4.50
N LEU A 401 40.42 -16.53 -3.76
CA LEU A 401 41.03 -15.21 -3.79
C LEU A 401 42.46 -15.19 -3.22
N ALA A 402 42.83 -16.12 -2.35
CA ALA A 402 44.19 -16.25 -1.83
C ALA A 402 45.13 -17.00 -2.79
N GLU A 403 44.64 -18.04 -3.48
CA GLU A 403 45.46 -18.91 -4.33
C GLU A 403 45.54 -18.44 -5.79
N GLN A 404 44.46 -17.88 -6.34
CA GLN A 404 44.30 -17.51 -7.74
C GLN A 404 43.49 -16.21 -7.85
N SER A 405 44.07 -15.09 -7.41
CA SER A 405 43.44 -13.76 -7.48
C SER A 405 43.32 -13.28 -8.93
N SER A 406 42.39 -13.85 -9.69
CA SER A 406 42.00 -13.30 -10.99
C SER A 406 41.30 -11.96 -10.78
N ARG A 407 41.47 -11.02 -11.72
CA ARG A 407 40.75 -9.73 -11.68
C ARG A 407 39.24 -9.95 -11.59
N GLN A 408 38.71 -10.92 -12.33
CA GLN A 408 37.29 -11.24 -12.35
C GLN A 408 36.78 -11.70 -10.99
N SER A 409 37.46 -12.64 -10.33
CA SER A 409 37.03 -13.18 -9.04
C SER A 409 37.05 -12.12 -7.92
N VAL A 410 37.96 -11.14 -7.98
CA VAL A 410 37.95 -9.99 -7.05
C VAL A 410 36.72 -9.12 -7.33
N LEU A 411 36.43 -8.83 -8.61
CA LEU A 411 35.31 -7.98 -8.98
C LEU A 411 33.94 -8.62 -8.71
N THR A 412 33.78 -9.94 -8.75
CA THR A 412 32.50 -10.64 -8.51
C THR A 412 32.25 -11.03 -7.05
N ALA A 413 33.29 -11.01 -6.21
CA ALA A 413 33.19 -11.35 -4.79
C ALA A 413 32.10 -10.56 -4.01
N PRO A 414 31.89 -9.26 -4.24
CA PRO A 414 30.80 -8.52 -3.60
C PRO A 414 29.42 -9.08 -3.91
N GLY A 415 29.17 -9.50 -5.16
CA GLY A 415 27.90 -10.08 -5.60
C GLY A 415 27.59 -11.40 -4.90
N VAL A 416 28.61 -12.22 -4.62
CA VAL A 416 28.45 -13.45 -3.83
C VAL A 416 28.08 -13.15 -2.39
N LEU A 417 28.76 -12.19 -1.75
CA LEU A 417 28.43 -11.76 -0.38
C LEU A 417 27.02 -11.16 -0.32
N ASP A 418 26.66 -10.31 -1.29
CA ASP A 418 25.33 -9.71 -1.42
C ASP A 418 24.24 -10.77 -1.60
N PHE A 419 24.46 -11.76 -2.45
CA PHE A 419 23.52 -12.86 -2.69
C PHE A 419 23.26 -13.66 -1.40
N VAL A 420 24.32 -14.12 -0.74
CA VAL A 420 24.21 -14.91 0.50
C VAL A 420 23.53 -14.12 1.62
N ALA A 421 23.87 -12.85 1.78
CA ALA A 421 23.29 -11.98 2.79
C ALA A 421 21.82 -11.61 2.47
N SER A 422 21.50 -11.36 1.19
CA SER A 422 20.13 -11.07 0.74
C SER A 422 19.20 -12.27 0.90
N CYS A 423 19.72 -13.49 0.76
CA CYS A 423 18.99 -14.70 1.11
C CYS A 423 18.80 -14.87 2.63
N GLN A 424 19.47 -14.08 3.49
CA GLN A 424 19.52 -14.31 4.94
C GLN A 424 20.00 -15.72 5.30
N LEU A 425 20.84 -16.33 4.45
CA LEU A 425 21.46 -17.62 4.73
C LEU A 425 22.52 -17.48 5.81
N ILE A 426 23.19 -16.34 5.83
CA ILE A 426 24.20 -15.96 6.81
C ILE A 426 23.94 -14.51 7.24
N ASP A 427 23.95 -14.30 8.55
CA ASP A 427 24.05 -12.96 9.13
C ASP A 427 25.54 -12.57 9.18
N LEU A 428 25.98 -11.77 8.20
CA LEU A 428 27.36 -11.29 8.14
C LEU A 428 27.69 -10.29 9.26
N SER A 429 26.72 -9.83 10.05
CA SER A 429 26.95 -9.00 11.23
C SER A 429 27.17 -9.82 12.51
N ALA A 430 26.71 -11.07 12.54
CA ALA A 430 26.82 -11.93 13.71
C ALA A 430 28.28 -12.36 13.97
N ARG A 431 28.76 -12.11 15.20
CA ARG A 431 30.11 -12.52 15.66
C ARG A 431 30.19 -13.98 16.14
N ALA A 432 29.14 -14.77 15.94
CA ALA A 432 29.08 -16.13 16.47
C ALA A 432 30.02 -17.11 15.74
N ASP A 433 30.31 -16.86 14.46
CA ASP A 433 31.24 -17.65 13.64
C ASP A 433 32.47 -16.81 13.30
N ALA A 434 33.52 -16.92 14.12
CA ALA A 434 34.74 -16.13 13.97
C ALA A 434 35.45 -16.40 12.63
N GLU A 435 35.50 -17.66 12.18
CA GLU A 435 36.16 -18.03 10.92
C GLU A 435 35.46 -17.38 9.72
N LEU A 436 34.12 -17.36 9.73
CA LEU A 436 33.34 -16.72 8.68
C LEU A 436 33.46 -15.19 8.70
N ALA A 437 33.51 -14.60 9.89
CA ALA A 437 33.74 -13.16 10.05
C ALA A 437 35.11 -12.76 9.49
N ASP A 438 36.17 -13.50 9.85
CA ASP A 438 37.54 -13.28 9.34
C ASP A 438 37.59 -13.46 7.82
N ALA A 439 36.94 -14.50 7.29
CA ALA A 439 36.87 -14.74 5.85
C ALA A 439 36.18 -13.59 5.11
N THR A 440 35.07 -13.09 5.65
CA THR A 440 34.33 -11.97 5.05
C THR A 440 35.16 -10.69 5.07
N GLU A 441 35.83 -10.40 6.19
CA GLU A 441 36.70 -9.24 6.33
C GLU A 441 37.87 -9.29 5.34
N GLU A 442 38.55 -10.43 5.22
CA GLU A 442 39.62 -10.63 4.25
C GLU A 442 39.17 -10.48 2.79
N ILE A 443 37.97 -10.95 2.45
CA ILE A 443 37.41 -10.77 1.10
C ILE A 443 37.18 -9.28 0.83
N ILE A 444 36.55 -8.57 1.77
CA ILE A 444 36.24 -7.15 1.64
C ILE A 444 37.52 -6.31 1.55
N GLU A 445 38.53 -6.58 2.37
CA GLU A 445 39.81 -5.87 2.33
C GLU A 445 40.52 -6.05 0.99
N ARG A 446 40.49 -7.27 0.42
CA ARG A 446 41.04 -7.52 -0.92
C ARG A 446 40.30 -6.75 -2.00
N VAL A 447 38.96 -6.73 -1.96
CA VAL A 447 38.16 -5.97 -2.92
C VAL A 447 38.45 -4.48 -2.80
N ILE A 448 38.40 -3.93 -1.59
CA ILE A 448 38.65 -2.50 -1.34
C ILE A 448 40.06 -2.12 -1.81
N GLY A 449 41.08 -2.90 -1.46
CA GLY A 449 42.46 -2.64 -1.91
C GLY A 449 42.63 -2.66 -3.43
N ALA A 450 41.76 -3.37 -4.16
CA ALA A 450 41.79 -3.42 -5.62
C ALA A 450 41.07 -2.24 -6.30
N VAL A 451 40.10 -1.59 -5.63
CA VAL A 451 39.23 -0.58 -6.27
C VAL A 451 39.33 0.82 -5.67
N ILE A 452 39.70 0.96 -4.40
CA ILE A 452 39.59 2.25 -3.69
C ILE A 452 40.48 3.33 -4.29
N ASP A 453 41.63 2.96 -4.86
CA ASP A 453 42.60 3.88 -5.46
C ASP A 453 42.55 3.91 -7.00
N PHE A 454 41.66 3.13 -7.63
CA PHE A 454 41.61 2.94 -9.08
C PHE A 454 40.20 3.12 -9.63
N ASP A 455 39.91 4.29 -10.20
CA ASP A 455 38.56 4.65 -10.67
C ASP A 455 38.04 3.70 -11.77
N ASP A 456 38.91 3.21 -12.67
CA ASP A 456 38.54 2.23 -13.71
C ASP A 456 38.15 0.86 -13.13
N GLU A 457 38.80 0.44 -12.03
CA GLU A 457 38.46 -0.82 -11.35
C GLU A 457 37.19 -0.67 -10.50
N ALA A 458 36.98 0.49 -9.89
CA ALA A 458 35.72 0.84 -9.26
C ALA A 458 34.54 0.82 -10.24
N GLN A 459 34.73 1.35 -11.46
CA GLN A 459 33.73 1.27 -12.53
C GLN A 459 33.45 -0.19 -12.92
N ALA A 460 34.50 -0.98 -13.16
CA ALA A 460 34.35 -2.39 -13.52
C ALA A 460 33.62 -3.19 -12.42
N LEU A 461 33.88 -2.91 -11.14
CA LEU A 461 33.18 -3.54 -10.03
C LEU A 461 31.68 -3.22 -10.04
N ALA A 462 31.34 -1.93 -10.21
CA ALA A 462 29.94 -1.50 -10.22
C ALA A 462 29.15 -2.12 -11.38
N GLU A 463 29.75 -2.18 -12.57
CA GLU A 463 29.16 -2.84 -13.76
C GLU A 463 28.99 -4.35 -13.55
N MET A 464 29.94 -5.00 -12.86
CA MET A 464 29.91 -6.45 -12.64
C MET A 464 28.91 -6.91 -11.58
N ASN A 465 28.50 -6.08 -10.62
CA ASN A 465 27.63 -6.53 -9.52
C ASN A 465 26.23 -5.91 -9.53
N GLY A 466 26.04 -4.76 -10.18
CA GLY A 466 24.84 -3.94 -9.96
C GLY A 466 24.74 -3.46 -8.51
N PRO A 467 23.67 -2.72 -8.14
CA PRO A 467 23.52 -2.16 -6.79
C PRO A 467 23.40 -3.24 -5.71
N LEU A 468 24.02 -3.01 -4.55
CA LEU A 468 23.89 -3.91 -3.39
C LEU A 468 22.46 -3.94 -2.85
N ARG A 469 21.96 -5.15 -2.58
CA ARG A 469 20.64 -5.39 -1.95
C ARG A 469 20.75 -5.49 -0.43
N SER A 470 21.86 -6.01 0.08
CA SER A 470 22.09 -6.21 1.50
C SER A 470 22.74 -4.99 2.16
N GLY A 471 22.03 -4.40 3.12
CA GLY A 471 22.57 -3.32 3.95
C GLY A 471 23.69 -3.75 4.89
N ASP A 472 23.77 -5.03 5.25
CA ASP A 472 24.86 -5.55 6.09
C ASP A 472 26.17 -5.67 5.30
N VAL A 473 26.10 -6.11 4.03
CA VAL A 473 27.25 -6.10 3.13
C VAL A 473 27.72 -4.66 2.91
N ALA A 474 26.80 -3.74 2.61
CA ALA A 474 27.14 -2.33 2.44
C ALA A 474 27.86 -1.76 3.68
N ARG A 475 27.35 -2.01 4.89
CA ARG A 475 28.01 -1.59 6.15
C ARG A 475 29.42 -2.14 6.29
N ARG A 476 29.64 -3.43 6.00
CA ARG A 476 30.98 -4.03 6.09
C ARG A 476 31.97 -3.42 5.10
N PHE A 477 31.51 -3.09 3.89
CA PHE A 477 32.31 -2.32 2.94
C PHE A 477 32.61 -0.91 3.46
N LEU A 478 31.65 -0.20 4.07
CA LEU A 478 31.92 1.10 4.70
C LEU A 478 32.98 1.00 5.80
N ASP A 479 32.88 0.01 6.68
CA ASP A 479 33.86 -0.23 7.75
C ASP A 479 35.27 -0.46 7.17
N GLY A 480 35.37 -1.24 6.08
CA GLY A 480 36.63 -1.46 5.38
C GLY A 480 37.18 -0.19 4.72
N VAL A 481 36.32 0.60 4.07
CA VAL A 481 36.72 1.85 3.38
C VAL A 481 37.22 2.87 4.38
N ALA A 482 36.58 2.95 5.56
CA ALA A 482 36.97 3.88 6.62
C ALA A 482 38.41 3.65 7.13
N ARG A 483 38.98 2.46 6.91
CA ARG A 483 40.37 2.10 7.28
C ARG A 483 41.40 2.37 6.18
N THR A 484 40.99 2.91 5.04
CA THR A 484 41.88 3.14 3.89
C THR A 484 42.58 4.50 3.98
N GLY A 485 43.82 4.56 3.46
CA GLY A 485 44.58 5.81 3.43
C GLY A 485 43.92 6.90 2.59
N ARG A 486 43.29 6.55 1.45
CA ARG A 486 42.53 7.50 0.63
C ARG A 486 41.39 8.15 1.42
N PHE A 487 40.67 7.37 2.22
CA PHE A 487 39.57 7.87 3.02
C PHE A 487 40.04 8.85 4.11
N GLU A 488 41.13 8.54 4.80
CA GLU A 488 41.71 9.41 5.84
C GLU A 488 42.30 10.71 5.26
N GLN A 489 42.94 10.65 4.09
CA GLN A 489 43.72 11.76 3.53
C GLN A 489 42.92 12.68 2.60
N SER A 490 41.81 12.20 2.03
CA SER A 490 41.01 12.96 1.08
C SER A 490 39.97 13.85 1.76
N LEU A 491 39.62 14.92 1.06
CA LEU A 491 38.54 15.82 1.48
C LEU A 491 37.18 15.11 1.41
N PRO A 492 36.22 15.49 2.27
CA PRO A 492 34.85 15.01 2.19
C PRO A 492 34.25 15.17 0.77
N GLY A 493 33.57 14.14 0.28
CA GLY A 493 33.03 14.02 -1.08
C GLY A 493 33.97 13.31 -2.07
N ASN A 494 35.27 13.22 -1.76
CA ASN A 494 36.32 12.64 -2.60
C ASN A 494 37.05 11.45 -1.95
N ARG A 495 36.57 10.97 -0.80
CA ARG A 495 37.21 9.87 -0.04
C ARG A 495 37.13 8.50 -0.69
N MET A 496 36.35 8.36 -1.74
CA MET A 496 36.23 7.15 -2.56
C MET A 496 35.89 7.51 -4.01
N PRO A 497 36.16 6.63 -4.99
CA PRO A 497 35.73 6.82 -6.37
C PRO A 497 34.22 7.07 -6.47
N ALA A 498 33.81 8.02 -7.32
CA ALA A 498 32.41 8.42 -7.44
C ALA A 498 31.50 7.24 -7.81
N VAL A 499 31.95 6.37 -8.71
CA VAL A 499 31.17 5.20 -9.17
C VAL A 499 31.05 4.14 -8.07
N PHE A 500 32.13 3.90 -7.32
CA PHE A 500 32.12 2.99 -6.18
C PHE A 500 31.15 3.47 -5.09
N ARG A 501 31.12 4.78 -4.85
CA ARG A 501 30.17 5.42 -3.94
C ARG A 501 28.72 5.23 -4.40
N ASP A 502 28.45 5.46 -5.69
CA ASP A 502 27.12 5.33 -6.28
C ASP A 502 26.64 3.87 -6.31
N TRP A 503 27.57 2.91 -6.33
CA TRP A 503 27.29 1.49 -6.17
C TRP A 503 27.00 1.08 -4.71
N LEU A 504 27.79 1.58 -3.76
CA LEU A 504 27.76 1.17 -2.35
C LEU A 504 26.61 1.81 -1.55
N PHE A 505 26.41 3.12 -1.72
CA PHE A 505 25.54 3.91 -0.85
C PHE A 505 24.03 3.66 -0.97
N PRO A 506 23.47 3.25 -2.14
CA PRO A 506 22.07 2.85 -2.21
C PRO A 506 21.70 1.71 -1.26
N GLY A 507 22.65 0.81 -0.94
CA GLY A 507 22.45 -0.29 0.01
C GLY A 507 22.47 0.15 1.49
N VAL A 508 22.87 1.38 1.81
CA VAL A 508 23.04 1.84 3.20
C VAL A 508 21.68 2.19 3.82
N PRO A 509 21.30 1.56 4.96
CA PRO A 509 20.01 1.82 5.60
C PRO A 509 19.80 3.29 5.97
N GLN A 510 18.55 3.74 5.87
CA GLN A 510 18.18 5.15 6.07
C GLN A 510 18.52 5.68 7.48
N ALA A 511 18.37 4.85 8.51
CA ALA A 511 18.43 5.24 9.93
C ALA A 511 19.80 5.63 10.52
N VAL A 512 20.88 5.72 9.72
CA VAL A 512 22.25 5.94 10.23
C VAL A 512 22.53 7.41 10.62
N VAL A 513 21.79 8.37 10.08
CA VAL A 513 22.11 9.82 10.09
C VAL A 513 21.65 10.60 11.36
N PRO A 514 20.55 10.29 12.07
CA PRO A 514 19.98 11.24 13.05
C PRO A 514 20.57 11.29 14.48
N GLN A 515 21.23 10.24 14.99
CA GLN A 515 21.53 10.16 16.45
C GLN A 515 22.74 11.01 16.90
N GLU A 516 23.72 11.25 16.03
CA GLU A 516 24.97 11.94 16.39
C GLU A 516 24.84 13.48 16.44
N LEU A 517 23.87 14.06 15.72
CA LEU A 517 23.64 15.53 15.70
C LEU A 517 23.25 16.11 17.08
N SER A 518 22.75 15.27 18.00
CA SER A 518 22.31 15.72 19.33
C SER A 518 23.44 15.74 20.38
N ARG A 519 24.61 15.14 20.10
CA ARG A 519 25.72 15.03 21.06
C ARG A 519 26.69 16.21 20.89
N ASN A 520 26.53 17.23 21.71
CA ASN A 520 27.44 18.39 21.73
C ASN A 520 28.91 17.95 21.96
N GLY A 521 29.83 18.40 21.10
CA GLY A 521 31.29 18.26 21.28
C GLY A 521 31.98 17.07 20.62
N MET A 522 31.24 16.09 20.06
CA MET A 522 31.85 14.95 19.34
C MET A 522 31.88 15.18 17.83
N LYS A 523 33.06 15.18 17.18
CA LYS A 523 33.16 15.27 15.71
C LYS A 523 32.26 14.23 15.04
N LEU A 524 31.60 14.62 13.96
CA LEU A 524 30.81 13.68 13.18
C LEU A 524 31.70 12.58 12.59
N ASP A 525 31.18 11.36 12.54
CA ASP A 525 31.85 10.26 11.86
C ASP A 525 32.08 10.62 10.38
N PRO A 526 33.36 10.65 9.92
CA PRO A 526 33.73 10.93 8.53
C PRO A 526 32.91 10.16 7.48
N MET A 527 32.48 8.92 7.77
CA MET A 527 31.73 8.08 6.84
C MET A 527 30.26 8.51 6.75
N ILE A 528 29.66 8.89 7.89
CA ILE A 528 28.30 9.43 7.90
C ILE A 528 28.24 10.73 7.10
N VAL A 529 29.29 11.55 7.16
CA VAL A 529 29.42 12.77 6.35
C VAL A 529 29.46 12.45 4.84
N GLU A 530 30.20 11.42 4.42
CA GLU A 530 30.23 10.98 3.02
C GLU A 530 28.86 10.53 2.51
N VAL A 531 28.17 9.68 3.27
CA VAL A 531 26.82 9.21 2.92
C VAL A 531 25.84 10.39 2.82
N ALA A 532 25.93 11.33 3.76
CA ALA A 532 25.10 12.53 3.77
C ALA A 532 25.38 13.43 2.55
N LEU A 533 26.64 13.63 2.18
CA LEU A 533 27.05 14.39 1.00
C LEU A 533 26.50 13.77 -0.29
N TRP A 534 26.64 12.46 -0.44
CA TRP A 534 26.11 11.75 -1.59
C TRP A 534 24.59 11.88 -1.72
N ARG A 535 23.84 11.76 -0.60
CA ARG A 535 22.39 12.00 -0.60
C ARG A 535 22.06 13.41 -1.07
N CYS A 536 22.83 14.40 -0.63
CA CYS A 536 22.65 15.78 -1.07
C CYS A 536 22.85 15.92 -2.59
N VAL A 537 23.90 15.33 -3.15
CA VAL A 537 24.19 15.34 -4.59
C VAL A 537 23.07 14.67 -5.40
N ASN A 538 22.45 13.62 -4.86
CA ASN A 538 21.36 12.87 -5.49
C ASN A 538 19.95 13.40 -5.20
N GLY A 539 19.83 14.65 -4.69
CA GLY A 539 18.53 15.29 -4.42
C GLY A 539 17.79 14.75 -3.20
N GLN A 540 18.44 13.94 -2.37
CA GLN A 540 17.90 13.34 -1.14
C GLN A 540 18.38 14.08 0.12
N GLY A 541 18.85 15.33 0.00
CA GLY A 541 19.40 16.10 1.13
C GLY A 541 18.43 16.32 2.28
N ALA A 542 17.12 16.39 2.02
CA ALA A 542 16.09 16.55 3.06
C ALA A 542 15.80 15.25 3.83
N VAL A 543 16.19 14.09 3.31
CA VAL A 543 15.93 12.78 3.95
C VAL A 543 16.86 12.61 5.15
N ASP A 544 16.29 12.26 6.31
CA ASP A 544 17.01 12.02 7.57
C ASP A 544 17.97 13.13 8.02
N LYS A 545 17.71 14.39 7.63
CA LYS A 545 18.59 15.53 7.90
C LYS A 545 20.00 15.37 7.28
N ALA A 546 20.12 14.62 6.17
CA ALA A 546 21.38 14.43 5.46
C ALA A 546 22.08 15.76 5.14
N ARG A 547 21.35 16.78 4.69
CA ARG A 547 21.93 18.11 4.43
C ARG A 547 22.51 18.80 5.66
N VAL A 548 21.93 18.59 6.84
CA VAL A 548 22.46 19.10 8.12
C VAL A 548 23.77 18.41 8.45
N VAL A 549 23.82 17.08 8.36
CA VAL A 549 25.03 16.30 8.62
C VAL A 549 26.15 16.63 7.64
N ALA A 550 25.82 16.76 6.35
CA ALA A 550 26.76 17.18 5.33
C ALA A 550 27.32 18.58 5.62
N ALA A 551 26.46 19.56 5.93
CA ALA A 551 26.88 20.92 6.24
C ALA A 551 27.79 20.98 7.48
N VAL A 552 27.37 20.36 8.59
CA VAL A 552 28.18 20.30 9.82
C VAL A 552 29.51 19.60 9.56
N GLY A 553 29.51 18.44 8.91
CA GLY A 553 30.73 17.68 8.66
C GLY A 553 31.75 18.44 7.80
N LEU A 554 31.27 19.19 6.82
CA LEU A 554 32.09 20.08 6.01
C LEU A 554 32.64 21.24 6.83
N MET A 555 31.80 21.95 7.59
CA MET A 555 32.22 23.07 8.43
C MET A 555 33.24 22.63 9.49
N GLU A 556 33.03 21.49 10.16
CA GLU A 556 34.00 20.91 11.10
C GLU A 556 35.34 20.55 10.43
N THR A 557 35.33 20.22 9.14
CA THR A 557 36.54 19.88 8.38
C THR A 557 37.31 21.13 7.90
N PHE A 558 36.60 22.17 7.46
CA PHE A 558 37.20 23.36 6.83
C PHE A 558 37.39 24.57 7.76
N SER A 559 36.89 24.53 9.00
CA SER A 559 37.03 25.62 9.97
C SER A 559 38.48 26.14 10.06
N GLY A 560 38.71 27.40 9.66
CA GLY A 560 40.02 28.07 9.71
C GLY A 560 40.90 28.00 8.44
N THR A 561 40.40 27.45 7.32
CA THR A 561 41.11 27.43 6.02
C THR A 561 40.30 28.18 4.94
N GLN A 562 40.97 28.70 3.89
CA GLN A 562 40.26 29.36 2.76
C GLN A 562 39.28 28.37 2.12
N GLU A 563 38.00 28.75 2.11
CA GLU A 563 36.87 27.94 1.66
C GLU A 563 37.05 27.43 0.22
N PRO A 564 36.75 26.16 -0.06
CA PRO A 564 36.41 25.72 -1.41
C PRO A 564 35.14 26.43 -1.89
N GLU A 565 35.25 27.32 -2.89
CA GLU A 565 34.14 28.08 -3.52
C GLU A 565 32.94 27.22 -3.98
N LEU A 566 33.09 25.89 -4.05
CA LEU A 566 32.08 24.93 -4.48
C LEU A 566 31.09 24.52 -3.37
N LEU A 567 31.44 24.69 -2.09
CA LEU A 567 30.66 24.19 -0.95
C LEU A 567 29.32 24.90 -0.75
N PRO A 568 29.25 26.24 -0.85
CA PRO A 568 27.98 26.95 -0.77
C PRO A 568 27.00 26.54 -1.87
N GLN A 569 27.52 26.21 -3.06
CA GLN A 569 26.70 25.92 -4.24
C GLN A 569 26.01 24.54 -4.15
N LEU A 570 26.67 23.52 -3.60
CA LEU A 570 26.13 22.15 -3.53
C LEU A 570 25.05 21.96 -2.45
N LEU A 571 25.19 22.63 -1.31
CA LEU A 571 24.30 22.45 -0.16
C LEU A 571 23.21 23.53 -0.05
N PHE A 572 23.46 24.74 -0.53
CA PHE A 572 22.54 25.87 -0.33
C PHE A 572 21.79 26.31 -1.59
N ASN A 573 22.14 25.81 -2.79
CA ASN A 573 21.36 25.97 -4.02
C ASN A 573 20.50 24.74 -4.37
N GLN A 574 20.14 23.91 -3.38
CA GLN A 574 19.27 22.75 -3.62
C GLN A 574 17.83 23.17 -3.93
N ALA A 575 17.08 22.32 -4.63
CA ALA A 575 15.68 22.58 -5.02
C ALA A 575 14.74 22.78 -3.81
N THR A 576 15.08 22.23 -2.64
CA THR A 576 14.31 22.36 -1.41
C THR A 576 14.92 23.42 -0.49
N ALA A 577 14.10 24.39 -0.06
CA ALA A 577 14.53 25.41 0.88
C ALA A 577 14.93 24.79 2.24
N TRP A 578 15.88 25.43 2.91
CA TRP A 578 16.24 25.13 4.30
C TRP A 578 15.09 25.51 5.23
N ASN A 579 14.91 24.76 6.32
CA ASN A 579 13.98 25.12 7.39
C ASN A 579 14.70 25.53 8.68
N GLY A 580 13.95 26.07 9.63
CA GLY A 580 14.43 26.65 10.86
C GLY A 580 15.03 25.62 11.81
N GLU A 581 14.50 24.39 11.83
CA GLU A 581 15.09 23.31 12.62
C GLU A 581 16.48 22.92 12.10
N GLU A 582 16.65 22.82 10.78
CA GLU A 582 17.91 22.45 10.16
C GLU A 582 18.97 23.53 10.32
N LEU A 583 18.61 24.79 10.03
CA LEU A 583 19.52 25.91 10.25
C LEU A 583 19.86 26.04 11.74
N TRP A 584 18.90 25.81 12.65
CA TRP A 584 19.18 25.79 14.07
C TRP A 584 20.20 24.71 14.46
N LEU A 585 20.05 23.49 13.92
CA LEU A 585 20.98 22.39 14.23
C LEU A 585 22.39 22.68 13.72
N VAL A 586 22.52 23.18 12.48
CA VAL A 586 23.82 23.58 11.93
C VAL A 586 24.40 24.72 12.76
N GLU A 587 23.63 25.77 13.02
CA GLU A 587 24.08 26.96 13.73
C GLU A 587 24.46 26.67 15.19
N LYS A 588 23.70 25.82 15.87
CA LYS A 588 24.00 25.37 17.23
C LYS A 588 25.34 24.63 17.29
N ARG A 589 25.69 23.94 16.21
CA ARG A 589 26.85 23.06 16.15
C ARG A 589 28.10 23.77 15.64
N CYS A 590 27.95 24.58 14.60
CA CYS A 590 28.98 25.35 13.93
C CYS A 590 28.60 26.84 14.04
N PRO A 591 28.67 27.42 15.25
CA PRO A 591 28.25 28.80 15.44
C PRO A 591 29.14 29.73 14.63
N LYS A 592 28.52 30.73 13.98
CA LYS A 592 29.19 31.77 13.16
C LYS A 592 29.62 31.34 11.75
N GLU A 593 29.41 30.08 11.36
CA GLU A 593 29.84 29.57 10.04
C GLU A 593 28.77 29.72 8.95
N LEU A 594 27.48 29.87 9.32
CA LEU A 594 26.41 30.05 8.33
C LEU A 594 26.33 31.50 7.81
N PRO A 595 26.24 31.70 6.47
CA PRO A 595 25.92 32.98 5.87
C PRO A 595 24.59 33.53 6.36
N GLY A 596 24.58 34.83 6.68
CA GLY A 596 23.41 35.54 7.17
C GLY A 596 22.19 35.45 6.24
N GLU A 597 22.43 35.37 4.93
CA GLU A 597 21.41 35.33 3.90
C GLU A 597 20.46 34.13 3.99
N LEU A 598 20.96 33.01 4.52
CA LEU A 598 20.17 31.78 4.69
C LEU A 598 19.08 31.94 5.75
N PHE A 599 19.34 32.77 6.76
CA PHE A 599 18.37 33.02 7.81
C PHE A 599 17.20 33.87 7.30
N TYR A 600 17.41 34.75 6.31
CA TYR A 600 16.34 35.66 5.86
C TYR A 600 15.12 34.91 5.33
N THR A 601 15.30 33.92 4.44
CA THR A 601 14.18 33.16 3.89
C THR A 601 13.39 32.46 4.99
N VAL A 602 14.09 31.78 5.90
CA VAL A 602 13.48 31.03 6.99
C VAL A 602 12.77 31.96 7.99
N LEU A 603 13.43 33.04 8.42
CA LEU A 603 12.87 34.00 9.37
C LEU A 603 11.65 34.74 8.79
N LEU A 604 11.63 34.98 7.47
CA LEU A 604 10.57 35.75 6.81
C LEU A 604 9.38 34.90 6.38
N GLU A 605 9.64 33.69 5.86
CA GLU A 605 8.63 32.90 5.12
C GLU A 605 8.17 31.65 5.86
N GLU A 606 8.99 31.06 6.75
CA GLU A 606 8.60 29.82 7.43
C GLU A 606 7.47 30.06 8.44
N PRO A 607 6.41 29.22 8.44
CA PRO A 607 5.45 29.18 9.54
C PRO A 607 6.14 28.93 10.88
N TRP A 608 5.57 29.44 11.96
CA TRP A 608 6.20 29.26 13.26
C TRP A 608 6.28 27.77 13.68
N SER A 609 7.47 27.35 14.11
CA SER A 609 7.78 26.00 14.56
C SER A 609 8.70 26.04 15.78
N GLN A 610 8.82 24.94 16.53
CA GLN A 610 9.76 24.86 17.65
C GLN A 610 11.21 25.04 17.18
N GLY A 611 11.56 24.49 16.01
CA GLY A 611 12.88 24.67 15.39
C GLY A 611 13.17 26.12 15.06
N LEU A 612 12.20 26.83 14.46
CA LEU A 612 12.31 28.26 14.20
C LEU A 612 12.44 29.09 15.48
N ALA A 613 11.73 28.74 16.55
CA ALA A 613 11.83 29.44 17.83
C ALA A 613 13.24 29.36 18.42
N GLU A 614 13.84 28.17 18.42
CA GLU A 614 15.20 27.95 18.89
C GLU A 614 16.23 28.61 17.95
N LEU A 615 16.01 28.58 16.63
CA LEU A 615 16.83 29.34 15.68
C LEU A 615 16.81 30.82 16.00
N CYS A 616 15.62 31.42 16.16
CA CYS A 616 15.50 32.84 16.45
C CYS A 616 16.20 33.19 17.77
N LYS A 617 16.05 32.35 18.81
CA LYS A 617 16.75 32.54 20.08
C LYS A 617 18.27 32.59 19.88
N LEU A 618 18.80 31.67 19.09
CA LEU A 618 20.23 31.58 18.81
C LEU A 618 20.72 32.79 18.01
N VAL A 619 20.05 33.13 16.90
CA VAL A 619 20.39 34.28 16.05
C VAL A 619 20.32 35.60 16.84
N SER A 620 19.30 35.76 17.69
CA SER A 620 19.19 36.91 18.61
C SER A 620 20.37 37.05 19.57
N MET A 621 20.89 35.94 20.11
CA MET A 621 22.02 35.95 21.05
C MET A 621 23.37 36.26 20.38
N ARG A 622 23.45 36.09 19.07
CA ARG A 622 24.64 36.31 18.23
C ARG A 622 24.97 37.81 18.07
N GLY A 623 23.99 38.69 18.32
CA GLY A 623 24.06 40.14 18.12
C GLY A 623 24.82 40.92 19.18
N VAL A 624 26.17 40.92 19.13
CA VAL A 624 27.03 42.02 19.63
C VAL A 624 28.30 42.24 18.77
N GLN A 625 28.78 41.29 17.94
CA GLN A 625 30.08 41.49 17.25
C GLN A 625 30.22 41.04 15.77
N ASP A 626 29.46 40.06 15.24
CA ASP A 626 29.83 39.43 13.94
C ASP A 626 28.70 39.25 12.90
N ILE A 627 27.49 39.77 13.13
CA ILE A 627 26.37 39.66 12.18
C ILE A 627 25.83 41.04 11.83
N THR A 628 25.27 41.17 10.62
CA THR A 628 24.50 42.36 10.25
C THR A 628 23.37 42.58 11.27
N PRO A 629 23.20 43.79 11.84
CA PRO A 629 22.14 44.07 12.83
C PRO A 629 20.74 43.56 12.43
N LEU A 630 20.51 43.46 11.12
CA LEU A 630 19.29 43.03 10.47
C LEU A 630 18.80 41.62 10.83
N GLU A 631 19.68 40.61 10.89
CA GLU A 631 19.26 39.22 11.18
C GLU A 631 18.83 39.05 12.64
N ALA A 632 19.58 39.66 13.56
CA ALA A 632 19.25 39.67 14.97
C ALA A 632 17.96 40.46 15.22
N GLU A 633 17.76 41.59 14.53
CA GLU A 633 16.50 42.34 14.54
C GLU A 633 15.33 41.49 14.02
N LEU A 634 15.46 40.82 12.87
CA LEU A 634 14.42 39.95 12.32
C LEU A 634 14.10 38.77 13.24
N ALA A 635 15.11 38.13 13.84
CA ALA A 635 14.90 37.05 14.80
C ALA A 635 14.17 37.54 16.07
N ASN A 636 14.57 38.71 16.61
CA ASN A 636 13.89 39.34 17.73
C ASN A 636 12.43 39.72 17.40
N LEU A 637 12.20 40.24 16.19
CA LEU A 637 10.86 40.57 15.69
C LEU A 637 9.99 39.32 15.52
N ARG A 638 10.55 38.24 14.97
CA ARG A 638 9.83 36.98 14.79
C ARG A 638 9.45 36.38 16.14
N ARG A 639 10.35 36.41 17.13
CA ARG A 639 10.03 36.01 18.52
C ARG A 639 8.93 36.86 19.13
N ALA A 640 9.00 38.18 18.98
CA ALA A 640 7.98 39.10 19.50
C ALA A 640 6.61 38.94 18.83
N SER A 641 6.54 38.29 17.66
CA SER A 641 5.27 37.99 16.97
C SER A 641 4.51 36.80 17.57
N GLU A 642 5.20 35.93 18.31
CA GLU A 642 4.65 34.62 18.70
C GLU A 642 4.74 34.30 20.20
N ASP A 643 5.27 35.18 21.06
CA ASP A 643 5.15 34.99 22.53
C ASP A 643 3.66 34.88 22.93
N GLN A 644 3.17 33.64 22.98
CA GLN A 644 1.82 33.24 23.30
C GLN A 644 1.65 33.08 24.82
N ALA A 645 0.61 33.73 25.36
CA ALA A 645 -0.28 33.04 26.27
C ALA A 645 -1.26 32.17 25.44
N PRO A 646 -1.75 31.03 25.95
CA PRO A 646 -2.62 30.13 25.20
C PRO A 646 -3.93 30.84 24.83
N GLY A 647 -4.20 31.03 23.54
CA GLY A 647 -5.41 31.71 23.06
C GLY A 647 -5.33 32.46 21.73
N GLY A 648 -4.25 32.35 20.95
CA GLY A 648 -4.23 32.76 19.53
C GLY A 648 -4.31 34.26 19.24
N THR A 649 -3.64 35.11 20.04
CA THR A 649 -3.64 36.58 19.82
C THR A 649 -2.24 37.22 19.75
N GLY A 650 -1.21 36.44 19.42
CA GLY A 650 0.22 36.83 19.49
C GLY A 650 0.59 38.13 18.76
N LEU A 651 0.13 38.28 17.52
CA LEU A 651 0.36 39.49 16.72
C LEU A 651 -0.28 40.75 17.33
N ALA A 652 -1.39 40.58 18.04
CA ALA A 652 -2.18 41.67 18.59
C ALA A 652 -1.70 42.16 19.96
N HIS A 653 -0.88 41.39 20.66
CA HIS A 653 -0.48 41.72 22.02
C HIS A 653 0.80 42.56 22.08
N SER A 654 1.85 42.23 21.31
CA SER A 654 3.12 42.96 21.41
C SER A 654 3.07 44.38 20.85
N TRP A 655 2.22 44.62 19.85
CA TRP A 655 1.97 45.93 19.23
C TRP A 655 0.97 46.80 20.01
N ALA A 656 0.13 46.20 20.85
CA ALA A 656 -0.87 46.91 21.65
C ALA A 656 -0.39 47.24 23.08
N GLN A 657 0.89 47.02 23.39
CA GLN A 657 1.50 47.30 24.69
C GLN A 657 2.52 48.45 24.63
N GLY A 658 2.30 49.47 25.45
CA GLY A 658 3.18 50.62 25.62
C GLY A 658 2.45 51.95 25.48
N SER A 659 3.17 53.06 25.66
CA SER A 659 2.65 54.38 25.29
C SER A 659 2.53 54.47 23.75
N PRO A 660 1.67 55.36 23.22
CA PRO A 660 1.56 55.61 21.78
C PRO A 660 2.93 55.89 21.13
N ASP A 661 3.82 56.60 21.83
CA ASP A 661 5.18 56.89 21.36
C ASP A 661 6.01 55.63 21.14
N VAL A 662 5.98 54.70 22.10
CA VAL A 662 6.74 53.45 22.04
C VAL A 662 6.20 52.55 20.92
N VAL A 663 4.89 52.51 20.72
CA VAL A 663 4.27 51.70 19.66
C VAL A 663 4.58 52.28 18.27
N TYR A 664 4.54 53.61 18.13
CA TYR A 664 4.96 54.29 16.90
C TYR A 664 6.44 54.03 16.59
N GLU A 665 7.34 54.15 17.57
CA GLU A 665 8.77 53.89 17.38
C GLU A 665 9.05 52.44 16.95
N LYS A 666 8.36 51.47 17.57
CA LYS A 666 8.41 50.06 17.13
C LYS A 666 7.93 49.90 15.68
N ALA A 667 6.89 50.61 15.27
CA ALA A 667 6.30 50.52 13.94
C ALA A 667 7.24 51.09 12.88
N VAL A 668 7.83 52.26 13.16
CA VAL A 668 8.86 52.89 12.33
C VAL A 668 10.09 52.01 12.20
N MET A 669 10.57 51.42 13.31
CA MET A 669 11.70 50.50 13.30
C MET A 669 11.39 49.27 12.43
N PHE A 670 10.24 48.62 12.64
CA PHE A 670 9.84 47.44 11.86
C PHE A 670 9.78 47.73 10.35
N VAL A 671 9.15 48.84 9.96
CA VAL A 671 9.05 49.25 8.56
C VAL A 671 10.44 49.46 7.95
N ARG A 672 11.36 50.10 8.67
CA ARG A 672 12.74 50.34 8.19
C ARG A 672 13.56 49.07 8.11
N THR A 673 13.48 48.21 9.12
CA THR A 673 14.16 46.90 9.14
C THR A 673 13.69 46.04 7.97
N LEU A 674 12.37 45.98 7.71
CA LEU A 674 11.84 45.20 6.60
C LEU A 674 12.19 45.82 5.24
N ASP A 675 12.20 47.14 5.12
CA ASP A 675 12.63 47.82 3.88
C ASP A 675 14.09 47.51 3.52
N ASN A 676 14.99 47.61 4.50
CA ASN A 676 16.40 47.24 4.32
C ASN A 676 16.52 45.77 3.88
N THR A 677 15.71 44.89 4.47
CA THR A 677 15.69 43.45 4.14
C THR A 677 15.18 43.19 2.73
N LEU A 678 14.05 43.79 2.35
CA LEU A 678 13.45 43.61 1.02
C LEU A 678 14.33 44.19 -0.08
N THR A 679 14.96 45.33 0.18
CA THR A 679 15.92 45.96 -0.74
C THR A 679 17.16 45.09 -0.93
N GLY A 680 17.66 44.48 0.15
CA GLY A 680 18.80 43.55 0.09
C GLY A 680 18.46 42.23 -0.64
N LEU A 681 17.27 41.68 -0.41
CA LEU A 681 16.86 40.40 -1.01
C LEU A 681 16.44 40.52 -2.49
N GLY A 682 16.06 41.70 -2.96
CA GLY A 682 15.62 41.91 -4.34
C GLY A 682 14.33 41.18 -4.74
N ARG A 683 13.58 40.62 -3.77
CA ARG A 683 12.31 39.89 -4.00
C ARG A 683 11.22 40.31 -3.02
N MET A 684 9.96 40.11 -3.41
CA MET A 684 8.78 40.37 -2.59
C MET A 684 8.45 39.20 -1.67
N LEU A 685 7.88 39.47 -0.50
CA LEU A 685 7.39 38.45 0.43
C LEU A 685 6.03 37.91 -0.02
N GLY A 686 5.81 36.61 0.19
CA GLY A 686 4.47 36.03 0.08
C GLY A 686 3.51 36.51 1.18
N PRO A 687 2.21 36.21 1.07
CA PRO A 687 1.27 36.42 2.16
C PRO A 687 1.63 35.50 3.34
N GLY A 688 1.94 36.08 4.50
CA GLY A 688 2.36 35.37 5.71
C GLY A 688 2.43 36.30 6.91
N SER A 689 2.84 35.80 8.07
CA SER A 689 2.82 36.54 9.35
C SER A 689 3.66 37.82 9.32
N VAL A 690 4.79 37.83 8.59
CA VAL A 690 5.63 39.03 8.45
C VAL A 690 4.96 40.09 7.57
N SER A 691 4.31 39.68 6.49
CA SER A 691 3.47 40.58 5.68
C SER A 691 2.28 41.12 6.49
N ALA A 692 1.70 40.32 7.39
CA ALA A 692 0.64 40.77 8.29
C ALA A 692 1.13 41.84 9.29
N LEU A 693 2.29 41.61 9.92
CA LEU A 693 2.96 42.57 10.79
C LEU A 693 3.29 43.87 10.06
N LEU A 694 3.75 43.77 8.81
CA LEU A 694 4.04 44.91 7.97
C LEU A 694 2.80 45.77 7.75
N VAL A 695 1.67 45.16 7.44
CA VAL A 695 0.41 45.87 7.27
C VAL A 695 0.00 46.56 8.57
N VAL A 696 0.08 45.89 9.71
CA VAL A 696 -0.24 46.49 11.02
C VAL A 696 0.67 47.68 11.33
N ALA A 697 1.99 47.52 11.20
CA ALA A 697 2.97 48.58 11.44
C ALA A 697 2.75 49.77 10.50
N THR A 698 2.46 49.51 9.22
CA THR A 698 2.19 50.57 8.23
C THR A 698 0.93 51.36 8.59
N VAL A 699 -0.14 50.69 9.02
CA VAL A 699 -1.37 51.36 9.48
C VAL A 699 -1.10 52.22 10.72
N ILE A 700 -0.29 51.74 11.68
CA ILE A 700 0.07 52.51 12.87
C ILE A 700 0.86 53.77 12.50
N VAL A 701 1.86 53.62 11.62
CA VAL A 701 2.69 54.75 11.17
C VAL A 701 1.85 55.78 10.42
N LEU A 702 0.92 55.36 9.57
CA LEU A 702 0.03 56.24 8.82
C LEU A 702 -1.03 56.91 9.70
N GLY A 703 -1.44 56.25 10.80
CA GLY A 703 -2.47 56.79 11.68
C GLY A 703 -1.98 57.91 12.58
N SER A 704 -0.69 57.91 12.91
CA SER A 704 -0.07 58.91 13.77
C SER A 704 0.13 60.25 13.05
N ASP A 705 -0.03 61.34 13.79
CA ASP A 705 0.29 62.71 13.37
C ASP A 705 1.79 63.01 13.20
N LYS A 706 2.65 62.06 13.57
CA LYS A 706 4.10 62.20 13.50
C LYS A 706 4.62 62.01 12.08
N PRO A 707 5.58 62.84 11.63
CA PRO A 707 6.14 62.73 10.29
C PRO A 707 6.92 61.42 10.13
N PHE A 708 6.41 60.54 9.27
CA PHE A 708 7.21 59.48 8.67
C PHE A 708 7.87 60.06 7.41
N GLY A 709 9.17 59.80 7.22
CA GLY A 709 9.87 60.23 6.00
C GLY A 709 9.28 59.63 4.72
N PRO A 710 9.86 59.90 3.54
CA PRO A 710 9.36 59.34 2.29
C PRO A 710 9.33 57.82 2.36
N TRP A 711 8.19 57.23 2.00
CA TRP A 711 8.03 55.78 2.07
C TRP A 711 8.95 55.09 1.04
N PRO A 712 9.72 54.06 1.44
CA PRO A 712 10.63 53.37 0.54
C PRO A 712 9.95 52.66 -0.63
N HIS A 713 10.64 52.56 -1.77
CA HIS A 713 10.07 51.97 -2.99
C HIS A 713 9.77 50.46 -2.86
N ALA A 714 10.69 49.69 -2.26
CA ALA A 714 10.52 48.24 -2.09
C ALA A 714 9.28 47.92 -1.24
N LEU A 715 9.08 48.70 -0.17
CA LEU A 715 7.90 48.59 0.68
C LEU A 715 6.60 48.92 -0.06
N LYS A 716 6.58 50.01 -0.85
CA LYS A 716 5.41 50.40 -1.66
C LYS A 716 4.99 49.28 -2.60
N GLN A 717 5.96 48.64 -3.24
CA GLN A 717 5.73 47.52 -4.14
C GLN A 717 5.19 46.29 -3.37
N GLN A 718 5.77 45.99 -2.20
CA GLN A 718 5.31 44.90 -1.33
C GLN A 718 3.85 45.10 -0.93
N LEU A 719 3.49 46.26 -0.36
CA LEU A 719 2.13 46.55 0.08
C LEU A 719 1.11 46.50 -1.08
N SER A 720 1.50 46.98 -2.26
CA SER A 720 0.66 46.90 -3.47
C SER A 720 0.37 45.47 -3.92
N SER A 721 1.28 44.53 -3.65
CA SER A 721 1.12 43.13 -4.02
C SER A 721 0.19 42.35 -3.08
N LEU A 722 0.04 42.83 -1.84
CA LEU A 722 -0.74 42.18 -0.78
C LEU A 722 -2.24 42.46 -0.95
N GLY A 723 -2.88 41.91 -1.98
CA GLY A 723 -4.30 42.17 -2.29
C GLY A 723 -5.28 41.76 -1.17
N ARG A 724 -5.69 40.48 -1.12
CA ARG A 724 -6.55 39.97 -0.03
C ARG A 724 -5.69 39.18 0.94
N MET A 725 -5.73 39.56 2.22
CA MET A 725 -5.01 38.86 3.27
C MET A 725 -5.99 38.12 4.16
N ALA A 726 -5.88 36.80 4.23
CA ALA A 726 -6.79 35.93 4.98
C ALA A 726 -6.50 35.87 6.49
N ASP A 727 -5.54 36.64 6.99
CA ASP A 727 -5.09 36.59 8.39
C ASP A 727 -5.98 37.49 9.28
N PRO A 728 -6.85 36.91 10.14
CA PRO A 728 -7.66 37.68 11.09
C PRO A 728 -6.82 38.36 12.17
N GLY A 729 -5.56 37.95 12.35
CA GLY A 729 -4.60 38.57 13.27
C GLY A 729 -4.38 40.05 12.99
N ILE A 730 -4.43 40.48 11.74
CA ILE A 730 -4.29 41.90 11.36
C ILE A 730 -5.42 42.73 11.96
N ALA A 731 -6.67 42.29 11.75
CA ALA A 731 -7.84 43.00 12.23
C ALA A 731 -7.89 43.02 13.77
N ASN A 732 -7.53 41.90 14.40
CA ASN A 732 -7.43 41.80 15.85
C ASN A 732 -6.34 42.71 16.44
N ALA A 733 -5.17 42.79 15.81
CA ALA A 733 -4.07 43.63 16.26
C ALA A 733 -4.45 45.12 16.22
N LEU A 734 -4.95 45.58 15.08
CA LEU A 734 -5.40 46.97 14.92
C LEU A 734 -6.55 47.30 15.88
N GLY A 735 -7.49 46.38 16.06
CA GLY A 735 -8.59 46.53 17.02
C GLY A 735 -8.09 46.66 18.46
N ARG A 736 -7.07 45.90 18.86
CA ARG A 736 -6.46 46.02 20.19
C ARG A 736 -5.68 47.32 20.37
N CYS A 737 -4.94 47.79 19.35
CA CYS A 737 -4.25 49.07 19.42
C CYS A 737 -5.24 50.23 19.73
N VAL A 738 -6.46 50.15 19.22
CA VAL A 738 -7.54 51.09 19.59
C VAL A 738 -7.99 50.88 21.03
N GLU A 739 -8.26 49.64 21.45
CA GLU A 739 -8.70 49.32 22.82
C GLU A 739 -7.69 49.76 23.89
N THR A 740 -6.39 49.65 23.61
CA THR A 740 -5.30 50.02 24.52
C THR A 740 -4.85 51.47 24.35
N SER A 741 -5.54 52.26 23.52
CA SER A 741 -5.21 53.66 23.21
C SER A 741 -3.82 53.86 22.57
N CYS A 742 -3.22 52.81 22.01
CA CYS A 742 -2.02 52.93 21.17
C CYS A 742 -2.32 53.62 19.84
N LEU A 743 -3.55 53.44 19.33
CA LEU A 743 -4.16 54.30 18.34
C LEU A 743 -5.25 55.11 19.03
N SER A 744 -5.07 56.43 19.08
CA SER A 744 -6.07 57.32 19.64
C SER A 744 -7.32 57.38 18.75
N ILE A 745 -8.40 57.96 19.29
CA ILE A 745 -9.61 58.24 18.50
C ILE A 745 -9.27 59.13 17.30
N ALA A 746 -8.40 60.13 17.49
CA ALA A 746 -7.96 61.02 16.43
C ALA A 746 -7.18 60.28 15.33
N ASP A 747 -6.35 59.30 15.70
CA ASP A 747 -5.61 58.46 14.74
C ASP A 747 -6.57 57.56 13.94
N ALA A 748 -7.56 56.96 14.61
CA ALA A 748 -8.59 56.15 13.95
C ALA A 748 -9.47 56.97 13.00
N GLU A 749 -9.84 58.20 13.39
CA GLU A 749 -10.54 59.15 12.53
C GLU A 749 -9.67 59.61 11.36
N HIS A 750 -8.37 59.82 11.57
CA HIS A 750 -7.42 60.12 10.51
C HIS A 750 -7.33 58.98 9.49
N LEU A 751 -7.17 57.73 9.95
CA LEU A 751 -7.17 56.54 9.10
C LEU A 751 -8.49 56.36 8.35
N GLY A 752 -9.62 56.64 9.00
CA GLY A 752 -10.93 56.64 8.38
C GLY A 752 -11.08 57.67 7.26
N ARG A 753 -10.52 58.88 7.45
CA ARG A 753 -10.46 59.90 6.39
C ARG A 753 -9.64 59.42 5.21
N ILE A 754 -8.48 58.81 5.45
CA ILE A 754 -7.65 58.22 4.39
C ILE A 754 -8.43 57.11 3.66
N ALA A 755 -9.11 56.24 4.39
CA ALA A 755 -9.94 55.15 3.84
C ALA A 755 -11.09 55.67 2.96
N LEU A 756 -11.65 56.84 3.26
CA LEU A 756 -12.67 57.49 2.43
C LEU A 756 -12.07 58.06 1.14
N TYR A 757 -10.90 58.70 1.23
CA TYR A 757 -10.24 59.32 0.07
C TYR A 757 -9.80 58.33 -1.00
N ILE A 758 -9.52 57.08 -0.62
CA ILE A 758 -9.17 56.01 -1.56
C ILE A 758 -10.40 55.38 -2.25
N GLN A 759 -11.64 55.73 -1.85
CA GLN A 759 -12.84 55.17 -2.46
C GLN A 759 -13.01 55.65 -3.92
N PRO A 760 -13.46 54.77 -4.84
CA PRO A 760 -13.67 55.13 -6.24
C PRO A 760 -14.63 56.33 -6.40
N GLY A 761 -14.13 57.47 -6.87
CA GLY A 761 -14.93 58.67 -7.15
C GLY A 761 -14.64 59.90 -6.28
N PHE A 762 -13.78 59.79 -5.27
CA PHE A 762 -13.15 60.94 -4.62
C PHE A 762 -11.95 61.44 -5.46
N PRO A 763 -11.70 62.77 -5.55
CA PRO A 763 -10.53 63.28 -6.27
C PRO A 763 -9.25 62.80 -5.58
N VAL A 764 -8.26 62.50 -6.41
CA VAL A 764 -6.93 62.06 -6.01
C VAL A 764 -6.19 63.24 -5.37
N GLY A 765 -6.34 63.43 -4.06
CA GLY A 765 -5.67 64.48 -3.29
C GLY A 765 -4.90 63.98 -2.07
N ALA A 766 -4.80 62.66 -1.90
CA ALA A 766 -4.05 61.99 -0.86
C ALA A 766 -2.75 61.45 -1.46
N GLY A 767 -1.62 61.56 -0.74
CA GLY A 767 -0.29 61.23 -1.25
C GLY A 767 -0.24 59.83 -1.89
N LEU A 768 0.68 59.62 -2.84
CA LEU A 768 0.91 58.29 -3.45
C LEU A 768 1.06 57.19 -2.38
N GLU A 769 1.56 57.59 -1.20
CA GLU A 769 1.83 56.86 0.03
C GLU A 769 0.57 56.31 0.74
N GLU A 770 -0.58 56.96 0.57
CA GLU A 770 -1.87 56.56 1.16
C GLU A 770 -2.59 55.48 0.34
N ARG A 771 -2.17 55.26 -0.91
CA ARG A 771 -2.84 54.33 -1.86
C ARG A 771 -2.41 52.87 -1.70
N TYR A 772 -1.27 52.62 -1.08
CA TYR A 772 -0.68 51.28 -1.01
C TYR A 772 -1.45 50.31 -0.11
N LEU A 773 -2.15 50.83 0.91
CA LEU A 773 -3.02 50.03 1.77
C LEU A 773 -4.45 49.91 1.26
N GLY A 774 -4.85 50.73 0.27
CA GLY A 774 -6.24 50.79 -0.18
C GLY A 774 -6.73 49.54 -0.91
N GLY A 775 -5.82 48.74 -1.45
CA GLY A 775 -6.12 47.44 -2.03
C GLY A 775 -6.26 46.32 -0.98
N ILE A 776 -5.74 46.52 0.23
CA ILE A 776 -5.61 45.47 1.24
C ILE A 776 -6.92 45.27 1.97
N ARG A 777 -7.46 44.05 1.90
CA ARG A 777 -8.66 43.65 2.66
C ARG A 777 -8.37 42.52 3.62
N VAL A 778 -8.92 42.63 4.83
CA VAL A 778 -8.72 41.69 5.94
C VAL A 778 -10.07 41.19 6.48
N PRO A 779 -10.14 39.95 7.00
CA PRO A 779 -11.38 39.41 7.55
C PRO A 779 -11.71 40.07 8.89
N LEU A 780 -12.93 40.58 9.01
CA LEU A 780 -13.52 41.13 10.23
C LEU A 780 -15.01 40.74 10.28
N ASN A 781 -15.43 40.06 11.35
CA ASN A 781 -16.82 39.64 11.58
C ASN A 781 -17.47 38.90 10.38
N GLY A 782 -16.71 38.02 9.71
CA GLY A 782 -17.22 37.23 8.58
C GLY A 782 -17.24 37.94 7.22
N SER A 783 -16.76 39.18 7.15
CA SER A 783 -16.63 39.96 5.89
C SER A 783 -15.20 40.44 5.68
N TYR A 784 -14.82 40.73 4.43
CA TYR A 784 -13.52 41.32 4.11
C TYR A 784 -13.64 42.83 4.01
N VAL A 785 -13.05 43.54 4.96
CA VAL A 785 -13.09 45.01 5.03
C VAL A 785 -11.74 45.61 4.62
N PRO A 786 -11.71 46.83 4.05
CA PRO A 786 -10.46 47.56 3.83
C PRO A 786 -9.70 47.74 5.15
N VAL A 787 -8.39 47.48 5.14
CA VAL A 787 -7.60 47.44 6.39
C VAL A 787 -7.59 48.78 7.14
N LEU A 788 -7.59 49.90 6.41
CA LEU A 788 -7.65 51.24 6.97
C LEU A 788 -8.96 51.55 7.71
N GLU A 789 -10.04 50.83 7.42
CA GLU A 789 -11.32 51.00 8.10
C GLU A 789 -11.38 50.26 9.44
N VAL A 790 -10.49 49.29 9.69
CA VAL A 790 -10.55 48.45 10.88
C VAL A 790 -10.48 49.27 12.18
N PRO A 791 -9.53 50.22 12.36
CA PRO A 791 -9.46 51.02 13.58
C PRO A 791 -10.73 51.85 13.80
N LEU A 792 -11.23 52.52 12.75
CA LEU A 792 -12.45 53.32 12.84
C LEU A 792 -13.68 52.45 13.14
N ARG A 793 -13.84 51.30 12.49
CA ARG A 793 -14.92 50.34 12.78
C ARG A 793 -14.91 49.88 14.23
N LYS A 794 -13.71 49.69 14.80
CA LYS A 794 -13.54 49.33 16.21
C LYS A 794 -13.92 50.47 17.14
N VAL A 795 -13.50 51.70 16.85
CA VAL A 795 -13.91 52.91 17.58
C VAL A 795 -15.43 53.05 17.55
N LEU A 796 -16.08 52.94 16.38
CA LEU A 796 -17.54 53.06 16.24
C LEU A 796 -18.30 51.95 16.99
N ALA A 797 -17.72 50.76 17.07
CA ALA A 797 -18.30 49.66 17.85
C ALA A 797 -18.32 49.98 19.36
N THR A 798 -17.35 50.75 19.88
CA THR A 798 -17.21 51.06 21.32
C THR A 798 -17.67 52.47 21.71
N MET A 799 -17.80 53.39 20.76
CA MET A 799 -18.12 54.81 20.99
C MET A 799 -19.58 55.03 21.47
N PRO A 800 -19.82 55.99 22.39
CA PRO A 800 -21.16 56.42 22.76
C PRO A 800 -21.94 56.99 21.57
N LEU A 801 -23.27 56.80 21.60
CA LEU A 801 -24.15 57.17 20.50
C LEU A 801 -24.10 58.66 20.13
N TYR A 802 -23.85 59.59 21.06
CA TYR A 802 -23.81 61.03 20.78
C TYR A 802 -22.47 61.50 20.15
N ASP A 803 -21.38 60.74 20.33
CA ASP A 803 -20.06 61.07 19.78
C ASP A 803 -19.93 60.67 18.29
N LEU A 804 -20.76 59.73 17.83
CA LEU A 804 -20.88 59.32 16.42
C LEU A 804 -21.25 60.49 15.50
N ASP A 805 -22.15 61.36 15.96
CA ASP A 805 -22.59 62.52 15.18
C ASP A 805 -21.45 63.56 15.03
N GLY A 806 -20.56 63.65 16.03
CA GLY A 806 -19.36 64.48 16.00
C GLY A 806 -18.31 63.97 15.01
N ALA A 807 -18.01 62.67 15.04
CA ALA A 807 -17.07 62.05 14.09
C ALA A 807 -17.56 62.15 12.62
N ALA A 808 -18.86 61.96 12.41
CA ALA A 808 -19.48 62.14 11.10
C ALA A 808 -19.39 63.60 10.61
N ALA A 809 -19.64 64.57 11.49
CA ALA A 809 -19.52 65.99 11.18
C ALA A 809 -18.07 66.41 10.87
N ALA A 810 -17.10 65.94 11.65
CA ALA A 810 -15.68 66.18 11.42
C ALA A 810 -15.21 65.62 10.06
N THR A 811 -15.73 64.46 9.67
CA THR A 811 -15.41 63.85 8.37
C THR A 811 -16.07 64.62 7.20
N LEU A 812 -17.30 65.10 7.38
CA LEU A 812 -17.99 65.94 6.38
C LEU A 812 -17.29 67.29 6.15
N GLU A 813 -16.73 67.90 7.20
CA GLU A 813 -15.93 69.13 7.10
C GLU A 813 -14.68 68.92 6.24
N VAL A 814 -14.01 67.77 6.37
CA VAL A 814 -12.85 67.44 5.54
C VAL A 814 -13.24 67.25 4.06
N ILE A 815 -14.42 66.70 3.77
CA ILE A 815 -14.95 66.62 2.39
C ILE A 815 -15.17 68.02 1.80
N ARG A 816 -15.59 68.98 2.64
CA ARG A 816 -15.77 70.39 2.27
C ARG A 816 -14.43 71.05 1.95
N GLU A 817 -13.44 70.88 2.83
CA GLU A 817 -12.10 71.45 2.67
C GLU A 817 -11.37 70.92 1.42
N GLY A 818 -11.61 69.67 1.02
CA GLY A 818 -11.03 69.06 -0.18
C GLY A 818 -11.67 69.46 -1.52
N LEU A 819 -12.58 70.44 -1.56
CA LEU A 819 -13.19 70.92 -2.81
C LEU A 819 -12.22 71.85 -3.55
N PRO A 820 -12.01 71.70 -4.87
CA PRO A 820 -11.05 72.52 -5.59
C PRO A 820 -11.43 74.01 -5.56
N GLU A 821 -10.53 74.86 -5.06
CA GLU A 821 -10.75 76.31 -5.03
C GLU A 821 -10.83 76.94 -6.43
N THR A 822 -10.43 76.21 -7.48
CA THR A 822 -10.45 76.70 -8.87
C THR A 822 -11.78 76.43 -9.59
N GLU A 823 -12.70 75.67 -9.00
CA GLU A 823 -14.00 75.33 -9.62
C GLU A 823 -15.08 76.38 -9.31
N SER A 824 -16.03 76.58 -10.25
CA SER A 824 -17.19 77.46 -10.03
C SER A 824 -18.09 76.94 -8.90
N ASP A 825 -18.81 77.81 -8.21
CA ASP A 825 -19.74 77.45 -7.11
C ASP A 825 -20.72 76.32 -7.49
N ARG A 826 -21.19 76.31 -8.75
CA ARG A 826 -22.09 75.28 -9.26
C ARG A 826 -21.39 73.93 -9.44
N GLN A 827 -20.10 73.93 -9.80
CA GLN A 827 -19.29 72.73 -9.90
C GLN A 827 -18.92 72.21 -8.51
N ARG A 828 -18.53 73.10 -7.58
CA ARG A 828 -18.26 72.75 -6.18
C ARG A 828 -19.49 72.16 -5.50
N GLU A 829 -20.68 72.71 -5.72
CA GLU A 829 -21.93 72.14 -5.19
C GLU A 829 -22.21 70.75 -5.75
N LYS A 830 -22.07 70.56 -7.07
CA LYS A 830 -22.24 69.23 -7.67
C LYS A 830 -21.20 68.23 -7.15
N ALA A 831 -19.96 68.65 -6.96
CA ALA A 831 -18.89 67.83 -6.42
C ALA A 831 -19.15 67.48 -4.94
N PHE A 832 -19.58 68.45 -4.13
CA PHE A 832 -19.96 68.27 -2.73
C PHE A 832 -21.13 67.31 -2.60
N GLN A 833 -22.25 67.53 -3.32
CA GLN A 833 -23.41 66.63 -3.30
C GLN A 833 -23.05 65.20 -3.72
N LYS A 834 -22.16 65.04 -4.72
CA LYS A 834 -21.68 63.72 -5.14
C LYS A 834 -20.86 63.04 -4.03
N ARG A 835 -19.93 63.76 -3.38
CA ARG A 835 -19.10 63.24 -2.30
C ARG A 835 -19.89 62.99 -1.01
N GLU A 836 -20.83 63.86 -0.66
CA GLU A 836 -21.78 63.70 0.44
C GLU A 836 -22.60 62.42 0.27
N LYS A 837 -23.12 62.17 -0.95
CA LYS A 837 -23.86 60.95 -1.25
C LYS A 837 -22.98 59.70 -1.10
N MET A 838 -21.74 59.75 -1.57
CA MET A 838 -20.79 58.63 -1.42
C MET A 838 -20.42 58.40 0.05
N PHE A 839 -20.12 59.46 0.79
CA PHE A 839 -19.86 59.41 2.22
C PHE A 839 -21.05 58.84 3.00
N SER A 840 -22.27 59.25 2.69
CA SER A 840 -23.48 58.75 3.35
C SER A 840 -23.66 57.24 3.14
N VAL A 841 -23.39 56.75 1.92
CA VAL A 841 -23.43 55.30 1.63
C VAL A 841 -22.32 54.55 2.36
N TRP A 842 -21.09 55.07 2.32
CA TRP A 842 -19.93 54.47 2.97
C TRP A 842 -20.08 54.44 4.50
N TRP A 843 -20.47 55.56 5.10
CA TRP A 843 -20.71 55.71 6.55
C TRP A 843 -21.82 54.79 7.03
N HIS A 844 -22.93 54.72 6.29
CA HIS A 844 -24.03 53.81 6.62
C HIS A 844 -23.59 52.34 6.59
N GLN A 845 -22.79 51.95 5.60
CA GLN A 845 -22.21 50.61 5.52
C GLN A 845 -21.28 50.35 6.73
N LEU A 846 -20.42 51.30 7.06
CA LEU A 846 -19.48 51.23 8.18
C LEU A 846 -20.22 51.01 9.52
N CYS A 847 -21.24 51.82 9.81
CA CYS A 847 -22.06 51.71 11.02
C CYS A 847 -22.87 50.41 11.07
N THR A 848 -23.39 49.96 9.92
CA THR A 848 -24.16 48.73 9.80
C THR A 848 -23.33 47.51 10.14
N GLU A 849 -22.15 47.40 9.51
CA GLU A 849 -21.23 46.28 9.71
C GLU A 849 -20.53 46.31 11.08
N SER A 850 -20.45 47.49 11.73
CA SER A 850 -20.06 47.62 13.14
C SER A 850 -21.18 47.31 14.14
N GLY A 851 -22.36 46.84 13.69
CA GLY A 851 -23.45 46.37 14.55
C GLY A 851 -24.33 47.47 15.14
N ARG A 852 -24.29 48.69 14.59
CA ARG A 852 -25.00 49.87 15.14
C ARG A 852 -26.30 50.23 14.38
N MET A 853 -26.80 49.34 13.52
CA MET A 853 -27.93 49.55 12.59
C MET A 853 -29.21 50.16 13.18
N ALA A 854 -29.48 50.01 14.49
CA ALA A 854 -30.74 50.48 15.07
C ALA A 854 -30.87 52.01 15.20
N ALA A 855 -29.84 52.81 14.91
CA ALA A 855 -29.82 54.23 15.27
C ALA A 855 -29.83 55.24 14.09
N GLU A 856 -29.68 54.82 12.83
CA GLU A 856 -29.23 55.74 11.77
C GLU A 856 -30.33 56.40 10.92
N GLN A 857 -31.49 55.76 10.70
CA GLN A 857 -32.47 56.31 9.76
C GLN A 857 -33.21 57.56 10.26
N ASP A 858 -33.12 57.91 11.55
CA ASP A 858 -33.95 58.97 12.15
C ASP A 858 -33.23 59.98 13.05
N ARG A 859 -31.90 60.15 12.94
CA ARG A 859 -31.19 61.15 13.75
C ARG A 859 -31.32 62.58 13.23
N PRO A 860 -31.89 63.51 14.02
CA PRO A 860 -31.96 64.93 13.67
C PRO A 860 -30.58 65.57 13.56
N ALA A 861 -29.62 65.19 14.41
CA ALA A 861 -28.30 65.79 14.50
C ALA A 861 -27.45 65.61 13.24
N PHE A 862 -27.42 64.41 12.63
CA PHE A 862 -26.72 64.18 11.36
C PHE A 862 -27.33 65.00 10.21
N ARG A 863 -28.68 65.07 10.15
CA ARG A 863 -29.39 65.92 9.17
C ARG A 863 -29.14 67.42 9.44
N GLU A 864 -29.00 67.83 10.70
CA GLU A 864 -28.64 69.19 11.09
C GLU A 864 -27.20 69.54 10.74
N SER A 865 -26.24 68.65 10.95
CA SER A 865 -24.84 68.84 10.51
C SER A 865 -24.75 68.99 8.99
N ILE A 866 -25.43 68.14 8.23
CA ILE A 866 -25.52 68.28 6.76
C ILE A 866 -26.16 69.62 6.37
N LYS A 867 -27.26 70.01 7.02
CA LYS A 867 -27.91 71.31 6.78
C LYS A 867 -27.01 72.49 7.16
N SER A 868 -26.26 72.38 8.26
CA SER A 868 -25.32 73.39 8.75
C SER A 868 -24.17 73.57 7.79
N ILE A 869 -23.55 72.49 7.32
CA ILE A 869 -22.46 72.50 6.34
C ILE A 869 -22.95 73.04 4.99
N LYS A 870 -24.13 72.62 4.53
CA LYS A 870 -24.79 73.22 3.35
C LYS A 870 -25.04 74.71 3.56
N SER A 871 -25.52 75.12 4.73
CA SER A 871 -25.73 76.53 5.02
C SER A 871 -24.41 77.31 5.06
N ALA A 872 -23.33 76.76 5.62
CA ALA A 872 -22.02 77.40 5.72
C ALA A 872 -21.31 77.52 4.36
N LEU A 873 -21.42 76.51 3.50
CA LEU A 873 -20.92 76.53 2.13
C LEU A 873 -21.61 77.59 1.25
N TRP A 874 -22.86 77.91 1.56
CA TRP A 874 -23.75 78.70 0.69
C TRP A 874 -24.28 79.97 1.36
N LYS A 875 -23.67 80.42 2.47
CA LYS A 875 -24.14 81.57 3.27
C LYS A 875 -23.89 82.94 2.64
N ASP A 876 -23.08 83.02 1.58
CA ASP A 876 -22.81 84.24 0.81
C ASP A 876 -23.51 84.26 -0.57
N ARG A 877 -24.65 83.58 -0.71
CA ARG A 877 -25.53 83.69 -1.89
C ARG A 877 -26.71 84.62 -1.70
#